data_AF-A0A1F3ZI37-F1
#
_entry.id   AF-A0A1F3ZI37-F1
#
_cell.length_a   1.000
_cell.length_b   1.000
_cell.length_c   1.000
_cell.angle_alpha   90.00
_cell.angle_beta   90.00
_cell.angle_gamma   90.00
#
_symmetry.space_group_name_H-M   'P 1'
#
loop_
_entity.id
_entity.type
_entity.pdbx_description
1 polymer ?
#
loop_
_entity_poly.entity_id
_entity_poly.type
_entity_poly.pdbx_seq_one_letter_code
_entity_poly.pdbx_strand_id
1 'polypeptide(L)'
;MRNRSEFSLGLFAGIWVILAVGFNGVAAFAQDAGTPETGVPLVDSAATARVIVKLRHDSTLVRSHALSASAGASETRTAVTARANSLGVRLGISLGAGRAISQHAQVVTAIGMSSAALAQRLAAQSDVEYAVVDHRRMRDLVPDDPLYLQGPPLSAGAGGPASGQWYLRAPSGEVAASINAIGAWSMTIGDPNIVVAILDSGVRPDHPDLSNRLLPGYDMISDITTANDDGARDADSSDPGDWVTAAESSEQSSQFFGCAVENSSWHGTVVASILGAASNNGIGMAGVAGGVRLLPVRVLGKCGGYDSDIVAGMQWAAGISVPGVPANPALARVINMSLSGHGTCTQSYLDAFNAISSLPNPAVVVVSAGNSVGHSVGAPGNCPGAIAVAGLRHIGTKVGFSDLGPEITISAPGGNCVNLDFALPCLYPILAATNTGTTTAESSSYTDAYNRSVGTSFSAPMVAGTIALMLSVQPTLTPAEVKTALQSSARAFPFRGAADDPQTGAIQDCHAPNGIEQLQCYCTTSTCGAGMLDAASAVASALGLRPRISVSQTLHPGEVATLSSAGSLLGNGRSVASVQWQILDGGGIVSALSGGADTAQATLTPGATGRFSVRLTIADDQGLAASAETVVSVLPYVTIAGWNLLGNGAESALDVAAVFGDATKVNAVWKWVNSGNATGVAYPAWAFYTPTQSDSGSAFAASKGYAFLTTINAGEGFWVDAKVAFALPSPSGAPVLSSSFAPANAGGAGAARALTLGWNQISIGDNLTPGQFNAAISGTATPPLGAGMSVPTNLITLWAWDAGLSRWYFWAPHLVNNGGLATYLASKNYLDFATLPTNPTGTLSPVTGFWVSMP
;
A
#
# COMPACT_ATOMS: atom_id res chain seq x y z
N MET A 1 39.80 22.30 31.90
CA MET A 1 40.90 21.95 32.82
C MET A 1 41.82 20.95 32.12
N ARG A 2 43.13 21.10 32.35
CA ARG A 2 44.27 20.52 31.62
C ARG A 2 44.26 18.99 31.49
N ASN A 3 44.71 18.45 30.34
CA ASN A 3 46.05 17.87 30.25
C ASN A 3 46.52 17.60 28.81
N ARG A 4 47.77 17.99 28.57
CA ARG A 4 48.60 17.75 27.37
C ARG A 4 49.38 16.44 27.54
N SER A 5 49.76 15.81 26.43
CA SER A 5 51.05 15.12 26.29
C SER A 5 51.48 15.04 24.81
N GLU A 6 52.65 15.61 24.54
CA GLU A 6 53.43 15.55 23.28
C GLU A 6 54.31 14.29 23.20
N PHE A 7 55.06 14.18 22.09
CA PHE A 7 56.21 13.29 21.73
C PHE A 7 55.85 12.07 20.84
N SER A 8 56.58 11.74 19.75
CA SER A 8 57.71 12.35 19.04
C SER A 8 57.91 11.69 17.66
N LEU A 9 58.58 12.39 16.74
CA LEU A 9 59.09 11.92 15.45
C LEU A 9 60.19 10.84 15.59
N GLY A 10 60.26 9.94 14.62
CA GLY A 10 61.42 9.08 14.36
C GLY A 10 61.49 8.63 12.90
N LEU A 11 62.28 9.33 12.08
CA LEU A 11 62.77 8.88 10.77
C LEU A 11 63.74 7.72 10.96
N PHE A 12 63.65 6.67 10.14
CA PHE A 12 64.85 5.95 9.65
C PHE A 12 64.60 5.36 8.25
N ALA A 13 65.48 5.72 7.33
CA ALA A 13 65.61 5.16 5.99
C ALA A 13 66.40 3.83 6.03
N GLY A 14 66.11 2.92 5.11
CA GLY A 14 66.87 1.69 4.91
C GLY A 14 66.48 0.95 3.64
N ILE A 15 67.15 1.28 2.53
CA ILE A 15 67.20 0.51 1.28
C ILE A 15 68.14 -0.68 1.48
N TRP A 16 67.77 -1.90 1.05
CA TRP A 16 68.70 -2.89 0.49
C TRP A 16 67.98 -3.90 -0.43
N VAL A 17 68.78 -4.46 -1.31
CA VAL A 17 68.52 -5.07 -2.63
C VAL A 17 68.49 -6.61 -2.56
N ILE A 18 67.60 -7.21 -3.37
CA ILE A 18 67.64 -8.49 -4.12
C ILE A 18 68.51 -9.65 -3.58
N LEU A 19 67.89 -10.83 -3.39
CA LEU A 19 68.43 -12.10 -3.91
C LEU A 19 67.38 -13.21 -4.04
N ALA A 20 67.33 -13.80 -5.24
CA ALA A 20 66.49 -14.91 -5.65
C ALA A 20 67.27 -16.24 -5.55
N VAL A 21 66.61 -17.29 -5.04
CA VAL A 21 66.91 -18.72 -5.25
C VAL A 21 65.53 -19.41 -5.14
N GLY A 22 64.96 -20.18 -6.08
CA GLY A 22 65.54 -20.98 -7.15
C GLY A 22 65.44 -22.47 -6.80
N PHE A 23 64.25 -23.07 -6.89
CA PHE A 23 64.09 -24.54 -6.93
C PHE A 23 63.06 -24.95 -7.99
N ASN A 24 63.54 -25.71 -8.97
CA ASN A 24 62.78 -26.34 -10.05
C ASN A 24 62.25 -27.71 -9.58
N GLY A 25 61.07 -28.11 -10.09
CA GLY A 25 60.57 -29.47 -9.84
C GLY A 25 59.22 -29.84 -10.45
N VAL A 26 59.20 -29.97 -11.77
CA VAL A 26 58.33 -30.86 -12.58
C VAL A 26 56.85 -30.46 -12.79
N ALA A 27 56.59 -30.03 -14.03
CA ALA A 27 55.27 -29.86 -14.62
C ALA A 27 54.58 -31.21 -14.87
N ALA A 28 53.33 -31.33 -14.42
CA ALA A 28 52.37 -32.28 -14.96
C ALA A 28 51.32 -31.49 -15.74
N PHE A 29 51.32 -31.66 -17.06
CA PHE A 29 50.25 -31.21 -17.93
C PHE A 29 49.01 -32.09 -17.68
N ALA A 30 47.97 -31.51 -17.11
CA ALA A 30 46.60 -32.01 -17.25
C ALA A 30 45.78 -30.91 -17.94
N GLN A 31 45.39 -31.17 -19.18
CA GLN A 31 44.30 -30.46 -19.83
C GLN A 31 43.03 -30.77 -19.02
N ASP A 32 42.37 -29.75 -18.51
CA ASP A 32 40.93 -29.86 -18.24
C ASP A 32 40.22 -28.62 -18.75
N ALA A 33 39.14 -28.87 -19.48
CA ALA A 33 38.45 -27.92 -20.33
C ALA A 33 37.80 -26.79 -19.51
N GLY A 34 37.89 -25.57 -20.01
CA GLY A 34 37.23 -24.41 -19.41
C GLY A 34 35.72 -24.64 -19.24
N THR A 35 35.24 -24.45 -18.02
CA THR A 35 33.82 -24.37 -17.71
C THR A 35 33.29 -22.99 -18.14
N PRO A 36 32.18 -22.90 -18.90
CA PRO A 36 31.54 -21.63 -19.19
C PRO A 36 30.95 -21.03 -17.91
N GLU A 37 31.13 -19.72 -17.75
CA GLU A 37 30.54 -18.87 -16.71
C GLU A 37 29.04 -19.18 -16.50
N THR A 38 28.70 -19.68 -15.31
CA THR A 38 27.31 -19.85 -14.91
C THR A 38 26.78 -18.52 -14.37
N GLY A 39 26.06 -17.78 -15.22
CA GLY A 39 25.19 -16.70 -14.78
C GLY A 39 24.19 -17.20 -13.73
N VAL A 40 23.99 -16.39 -12.68
CA VAL A 40 23.01 -16.67 -11.63
C VAL A 40 21.62 -16.77 -12.26
N PRO A 41 20.86 -17.88 -12.10
CA PRO A 41 19.52 -17.98 -12.65
C PRO A 41 18.60 -17.05 -11.87
N LEU A 42 17.93 -16.14 -12.57
CA LEU A 42 16.72 -15.47 -12.09
C LEU A 42 15.76 -16.53 -11.55
N VAL A 43 15.23 -16.31 -10.34
CA VAL A 43 14.22 -17.19 -9.72
C VAL A 43 13.00 -17.18 -10.63
N ASP A 44 12.88 -18.26 -11.39
CA ASP A 44 11.72 -18.57 -12.21
C ASP A 44 10.52 -18.73 -11.26
N SER A 45 9.47 -17.95 -11.48
CA SER A 45 8.31 -17.96 -10.59
C SER A 45 7.74 -19.37 -10.52
N ALA A 46 7.45 -19.85 -9.31
CA ALA A 46 6.99 -21.22 -9.07
C ALA A 46 5.65 -21.60 -9.75
N ALA A 47 5.08 -20.72 -10.57
CA ALA A 47 3.79 -20.91 -11.23
C ALA A 47 3.91 -21.60 -12.60
N THR A 48 4.99 -21.41 -13.38
CA THR A 48 5.09 -22.01 -14.72
C THR A 48 6.54 -22.23 -15.18
N ALA A 49 7.00 -23.47 -15.16
CA ALA A 49 8.26 -23.89 -15.76
C ALA A 49 8.19 -23.87 -17.30
N ARG A 50 9.29 -23.49 -17.95
CA ARG A 50 9.48 -23.47 -19.40
C ARG A 50 10.89 -23.94 -19.78
N VAL A 51 10.96 -25.02 -20.54
CA VAL A 51 12.20 -25.72 -20.87
C VAL A 51 12.27 -25.99 -22.37
N ILE A 52 13.44 -25.77 -22.96
CA ILE A 52 13.77 -26.25 -24.30
C ILE A 52 14.24 -27.70 -24.17
N VAL A 53 13.53 -28.62 -24.83
CA VAL A 53 13.88 -30.05 -24.88
C VAL A 53 14.32 -30.40 -26.29
N LYS A 54 15.52 -30.97 -26.44
CA LYS A 54 15.95 -31.63 -27.67
C LYS A 54 15.93 -33.14 -27.47
N LEU A 55 15.27 -33.84 -28.37
CA LEU A 55 15.17 -35.30 -28.42
C LEU A 55 16.31 -35.88 -29.23
N ARG A 56 16.78 -37.07 -28.84
CA ARG A 56 17.78 -37.83 -29.62
C ARG A 56 17.16 -38.26 -30.95
N HIS A 57 17.93 -38.20 -32.02
CA HIS A 57 17.47 -38.53 -33.37
C HIS A 57 16.93 -39.97 -33.52
N ASP A 58 17.47 -40.89 -32.72
CA ASP A 58 17.14 -42.31 -32.66
C ASP A 58 16.15 -42.65 -31.53
N SER A 59 15.59 -41.63 -30.88
CA SER A 59 14.62 -41.83 -29.80
C SER A 59 13.33 -42.47 -30.30
N THR A 60 12.72 -43.26 -29.43
CA THR A 60 11.42 -43.87 -29.72
C THR A 60 10.32 -42.83 -29.92
N LEU A 61 10.41 -41.74 -29.15
CA LEU A 61 9.50 -40.59 -29.21
C LEU A 61 9.53 -39.86 -30.56
N VAL A 62 10.72 -39.70 -31.16
CA VAL A 62 10.87 -39.09 -32.48
C VAL A 62 10.35 -40.01 -33.57
N ARG A 63 10.56 -41.32 -33.46
CA ARG A 63 10.00 -42.29 -34.42
C ARG A 63 8.48 -42.38 -34.36
N SER A 64 7.88 -42.34 -33.17
CA SER A 64 6.42 -42.42 -33.00
C SER A 64 5.72 -41.12 -33.37
N HIS A 65 6.40 -39.98 -33.19
CA HIS A 65 5.86 -38.64 -33.46
C HIS A 65 6.88 -37.84 -34.27
N ALA A 66 7.16 -38.29 -35.49
CA ALA A 66 8.11 -37.63 -36.39
C ALA A 66 7.60 -36.24 -36.79
N LEU A 67 8.54 -35.32 -37.03
CA LEU A 67 8.23 -33.97 -37.51
C LEU A 67 9.18 -33.62 -38.65
N SER A 68 8.64 -33.36 -39.84
CA SER A 68 9.41 -32.89 -40.99
C SER A 68 9.80 -31.41 -40.83
N ALA A 69 10.88 -30.99 -41.50
CA ALA A 69 11.27 -29.57 -41.56
C ALA A 69 10.28 -28.74 -42.38
N SER A 70 9.53 -29.39 -43.28
CA SER A 70 8.48 -28.78 -44.11
C SER A 70 7.08 -28.99 -43.56
N ALA A 71 6.93 -29.47 -42.33
CA ALA A 71 5.63 -29.79 -41.73
C ALA A 71 4.75 -28.54 -41.59
N GLY A 72 3.45 -28.69 -41.85
CA GLY A 72 2.47 -27.61 -41.67
C GLY A 72 2.18 -27.33 -40.19
N ALA A 73 1.49 -26.22 -39.90
CA ALA A 73 1.19 -25.81 -38.52
C ALA A 73 0.36 -26.85 -37.74
N SER A 74 -0.61 -27.52 -38.40
CA SER A 74 -1.43 -28.55 -37.77
C SER A 74 -0.64 -29.81 -37.44
N GLU A 75 0.19 -30.28 -38.37
CA GLU A 75 1.07 -31.43 -38.20
C GLU A 75 2.08 -31.19 -37.07
N THR A 76 2.68 -29.99 -37.07
CA THR A 76 3.61 -29.55 -36.02
C THR A 76 2.95 -29.59 -34.66
N ARG A 77 1.74 -29.02 -34.53
CA ARG A 77 0.99 -29.01 -33.26
C ARG A 77 0.70 -30.42 -32.76
N THR A 78 0.23 -31.31 -33.65
CA THR A 78 -0.05 -32.71 -33.29
C THR A 78 1.21 -33.43 -32.77
N ALA A 79 2.34 -33.29 -33.47
CA ALA A 79 3.59 -33.94 -33.10
C ALA A 79 4.13 -33.45 -31.76
N VAL A 80 4.20 -32.13 -31.53
CA VAL A 80 4.75 -31.58 -30.27
C VAL A 80 3.85 -31.86 -29.07
N THR A 81 2.53 -31.86 -29.25
CA THR A 81 1.57 -32.25 -28.22
C THR A 81 1.71 -33.73 -27.85
N ALA A 82 1.82 -34.61 -28.82
CA ALA A 82 2.01 -36.03 -28.56
C ALA A 82 3.34 -36.29 -27.81
N ARG A 83 4.44 -35.64 -28.23
CA ARG A 83 5.74 -35.72 -27.55
C ARG A 83 5.67 -35.24 -26.09
N ALA A 84 5.03 -34.10 -25.84
CA ALA A 84 4.88 -33.55 -24.50
C ALA A 84 4.04 -34.47 -23.61
N ASN A 85 2.92 -35.00 -24.13
CA ASN A 85 2.07 -35.95 -23.41
C ASN A 85 2.81 -37.24 -23.04
N SER A 86 3.56 -37.83 -23.98
CA SER A 86 4.34 -39.05 -23.72
C SER A 86 5.46 -38.84 -22.69
N LEU A 87 6.11 -37.68 -22.69
CA LEU A 87 7.07 -37.33 -21.64
C LEU A 87 6.37 -37.08 -20.29
N GLY A 88 5.21 -36.42 -20.30
CA GLY A 88 4.44 -36.13 -19.09
C GLY A 88 3.93 -37.39 -18.40
N VAL A 89 3.40 -38.36 -19.17
CA VAL A 89 2.98 -39.67 -18.66
C VAL A 89 4.14 -40.40 -18.00
N ARG A 90 5.35 -40.38 -18.60
CA ARG A 90 6.54 -41.03 -18.02
C ARG A 90 7.02 -40.37 -16.74
N LEU A 91 6.89 -39.05 -16.64
CA LEU A 91 7.34 -38.28 -15.49
C LEU A 91 6.29 -38.17 -14.37
N GLY A 92 5.04 -38.54 -14.63
CA GLY A 92 3.92 -38.31 -13.72
C GLY A 92 3.59 -36.81 -13.55
N ILE A 93 3.86 -35.99 -14.56
CA ILE A 93 3.67 -34.53 -14.53
C ILE A 93 2.87 -34.13 -15.77
N SER A 94 1.87 -33.26 -15.61
CA SER A 94 1.18 -32.67 -16.76
C SER A 94 2.11 -31.68 -17.47
N LEU A 95 2.43 -31.95 -18.73
CA LEU A 95 3.31 -31.11 -19.53
C LEU A 95 2.51 -30.40 -20.63
N GLY A 96 2.67 -29.09 -20.71
CA GLY A 96 2.17 -28.28 -21.81
C GLY A 96 3.11 -28.35 -23.02
N ALA A 97 2.53 -28.45 -24.21
CA ALA A 97 3.27 -28.43 -25.46
C ALA A 97 3.48 -26.99 -25.95
N GLY A 98 4.73 -26.55 -25.99
CA GLY A 98 5.12 -25.27 -26.57
C GLY A 98 5.44 -25.38 -28.06
N ARG A 99 6.08 -24.34 -28.61
CA ARG A 99 6.47 -24.30 -30.03
C ARG A 99 7.51 -25.36 -30.38
N ALA A 100 7.43 -25.91 -31.60
CA ALA A 100 8.58 -26.58 -32.20
C ALA A 100 9.69 -25.55 -32.48
N ILE A 101 10.94 -25.93 -32.20
CA ILE A 101 12.15 -25.16 -32.50
C ILE A 101 12.87 -25.79 -33.70
N SER A 102 12.88 -27.13 -33.77
CA SER A 102 13.39 -27.91 -34.91
C SER A 102 12.64 -29.24 -34.98
N GLN A 103 12.97 -30.09 -35.96
CA GLN A 103 12.41 -31.45 -36.09
C GLN A 103 12.51 -32.27 -34.78
N HIS A 104 13.56 -32.01 -33.98
CA HIS A 104 13.88 -32.74 -32.76
C HIS A 104 13.82 -31.88 -31.49
N ALA A 105 13.55 -30.59 -31.58
CA ALA A 105 13.52 -29.69 -30.43
C ALA A 105 12.19 -28.98 -30.28
N GLN A 106 11.69 -28.87 -29.05
CA GLN A 106 10.46 -28.16 -28.72
C GLN A 106 10.54 -27.50 -27.35
N VAL A 107 9.69 -26.50 -27.14
CA VAL A 107 9.45 -25.95 -25.80
C VAL A 107 8.44 -26.84 -25.07
N VAL A 108 8.69 -27.11 -23.79
CA VAL A 108 7.80 -27.84 -22.89
C VAL A 108 7.56 -27.00 -21.64
N THR A 109 6.32 -26.93 -21.18
CA THR A 109 5.96 -26.20 -19.95
C THR A 109 5.38 -27.11 -18.89
N ALA A 110 5.46 -26.71 -17.62
CA ALA A 110 4.78 -27.38 -16.51
C ALA A 110 4.33 -26.36 -15.46
N ILE A 111 3.27 -26.64 -14.72
CA ILE A 111 2.75 -25.77 -13.66
C ILE A 111 3.18 -26.33 -12.29
N GLY A 112 3.45 -25.46 -11.33
CA GLY A 112 3.77 -25.86 -9.94
C GLY A 112 5.20 -26.36 -9.72
N MET A 113 6.13 -26.00 -10.60
CA MET A 113 7.57 -26.27 -10.44
C MET A 113 8.42 -25.22 -11.16
N SER A 114 9.72 -25.15 -10.83
CA SER A 114 10.67 -24.26 -11.52
C SER A 114 11.17 -24.85 -12.84
N SER A 115 11.55 -24.00 -13.80
CA SER A 115 12.18 -24.45 -15.05
C SER A 115 13.45 -25.26 -14.81
N ALA A 116 14.23 -24.95 -13.77
CA ALA A 116 15.43 -25.71 -13.42
C ALA A 116 15.09 -27.16 -13.00
N ALA A 117 14.08 -27.32 -12.14
CA ALA A 117 13.62 -28.64 -11.71
C ALA A 117 13.01 -29.44 -12.88
N LEU A 118 12.24 -28.79 -13.75
CA LEU A 118 11.68 -29.42 -14.94
C LEU A 118 12.80 -29.84 -15.92
N ALA A 119 13.79 -28.98 -16.15
CA ALA A 119 14.92 -29.25 -17.03
C ALA A 119 15.72 -30.46 -16.56
N GLN A 120 16.00 -30.55 -15.25
CA GLN A 120 16.70 -31.69 -14.67
C GLN A 120 15.92 -33.01 -14.87
N ARG A 121 14.59 -33.00 -14.65
CA ARG A 121 13.74 -34.19 -14.83
C ARG A 121 13.65 -34.64 -16.29
N LEU A 122 13.50 -33.69 -17.22
CA LEU A 122 13.46 -33.97 -18.65
C LEU A 122 14.81 -34.46 -19.17
N ALA A 123 15.92 -33.87 -18.72
CA ALA A 123 17.27 -34.29 -19.10
C ALA A 123 17.60 -35.74 -18.69
N ALA A 124 16.92 -36.28 -17.66
CA ALA A 124 17.09 -37.67 -17.22
C ALA A 124 16.35 -38.70 -18.10
N GLN A 125 15.52 -38.27 -19.06
CA GLN A 125 14.78 -39.19 -19.93
C GLN A 125 15.68 -39.73 -21.05
N SER A 126 15.58 -41.03 -21.34
CA SER A 126 16.43 -41.71 -22.34
C SER A 126 16.29 -41.13 -23.76
N ASP A 127 15.08 -40.67 -24.11
CA ASP A 127 14.80 -40.05 -25.42
C ASP A 127 15.32 -38.60 -25.52
N VAL A 128 15.75 -37.97 -24.43
CA VAL A 128 16.17 -36.56 -24.38
C VAL A 128 17.69 -36.45 -24.53
N GLU A 129 18.13 -35.66 -25.50
CA GLU A 129 19.54 -35.32 -25.73
C GLU A 129 20.00 -34.25 -24.73
N TYR A 130 19.20 -33.18 -24.57
CA TYR A 130 19.36 -32.18 -23.52
C TYR A 130 18.02 -31.52 -23.19
N ALA A 131 17.92 -30.97 -21.98
CA ALA A 131 16.86 -30.09 -21.56
C ALA A 131 17.45 -28.89 -20.81
N VAL A 132 17.15 -27.67 -21.27
CA VAL A 132 17.69 -26.43 -20.69
C VAL A 132 16.57 -25.42 -20.46
N VAL A 133 16.74 -24.55 -19.47
CA VAL A 133 15.77 -23.50 -19.15
C VAL A 133 15.59 -22.56 -20.35
N ASP A 134 14.34 -22.30 -20.75
CA ASP A 134 14.03 -21.34 -21.82
C ASP A 134 14.02 -19.92 -21.24
N HIS A 135 15.19 -19.30 -21.18
CA HIS A 135 15.31 -17.96 -20.62
C HIS A 135 14.70 -16.90 -21.53
N ARG A 136 13.85 -16.04 -20.97
CA ARG A 136 13.47 -14.78 -21.62
C ARG A 136 14.68 -13.86 -21.66
N ARG A 137 15.14 -13.50 -22.86
CA ARG A 137 16.16 -12.47 -23.07
C ARG A 137 15.47 -11.13 -23.32
N MET A 138 15.96 -10.07 -22.68
CA MET A 138 15.51 -8.69 -22.90
C MET A 138 16.68 -7.91 -23.53
N ARG A 139 16.38 -6.80 -24.21
CA ARG A 139 17.43 -5.86 -24.65
C ARG A 139 18.03 -5.22 -23.39
N ASP A 140 19.35 -5.26 -23.24
CA ASP A 140 20.02 -4.57 -22.14
C ASP A 140 19.84 -3.06 -22.33
N LEU A 141 19.02 -2.45 -21.46
CA LEU A 141 18.84 -1.00 -21.37
C LEU A 141 19.91 -0.44 -20.44
N VAL A 142 21.17 -0.52 -20.88
CA VAL A 142 22.26 0.19 -20.20
C VAL A 142 22.11 1.68 -20.58
N PRO A 143 22.02 2.60 -19.60
CA PRO A 143 21.92 4.03 -19.90
C PRO A 143 23.09 4.52 -20.75
N ASP A 144 22.84 5.46 -21.66
CA ASP A 144 23.87 6.07 -22.51
C ASP A 144 24.66 7.20 -21.79
N ASP A 145 24.31 7.46 -20.54
CA ASP A 145 24.92 8.41 -19.61
C ASP A 145 26.42 8.08 -19.40
N PRO A 146 27.33 9.00 -19.76
CA PRO A 146 28.78 8.72 -19.77
C PRO A 146 29.36 8.25 -18.43
N LEU A 147 28.78 8.68 -17.30
CA LEU A 147 29.28 8.36 -15.96
C LEU A 147 28.73 7.04 -15.39
N TYR A 148 27.81 6.37 -16.12
CA TYR A 148 27.19 5.13 -15.66
C TYR A 148 28.17 3.93 -15.64
N LEU A 149 28.81 3.64 -16.78
CA LEU A 149 29.74 2.52 -16.94
C LEU A 149 31.16 2.84 -16.46
N GLN A 150 31.65 4.03 -16.80
CA GLN A 150 32.98 4.50 -16.44
C GLN A 150 32.78 5.81 -15.68
N GLY A 151 33.24 5.92 -14.43
CA GLY A 151 33.38 7.25 -13.85
C GLY A 151 34.34 8.11 -14.71
N PRO A 152 34.35 9.44 -14.57
CA PRO A 152 35.23 10.30 -15.36
C PRO A 152 36.70 9.81 -15.35
N PRO A 153 37.49 9.96 -16.43
CA PRO A 153 38.83 9.35 -16.55
C PRO A 153 39.74 9.71 -15.37
N LEU A 154 40.43 8.73 -14.77
CA LEU A 154 41.41 8.95 -13.69
C LEU A 154 42.63 9.73 -14.22
N SER A 155 42.57 11.06 -14.19
CA SER A 155 43.76 11.89 -14.28
C SER A 155 44.12 12.39 -12.89
N ALA A 156 45.41 12.54 -12.58
CA ALA A 156 45.88 13.04 -11.29
C ALA A 156 45.27 14.42 -11.01
N GLY A 157 44.16 14.45 -10.27
CA GLY A 157 43.42 15.67 -9.92
C GLY A 157 42.02 15.85 -10.54
N ALA A 158 41.53 14.95 -11.40
CA ALA A 158 40.13 14.97 -11.86
C ALA A 158 39.77 13.61 -12.48
N GLY A 159 38.79 12.91 -11.90
CA GLY A 159 38.37 11.58 -12.37
C GLY A 159 37.46 10.86 -11.39
N GLY A 160 36.32 10.36 -11.89
CA GLY A 160 35.26 9.70 -11.15
C GLY A 160 35.68 8.42 -10.44
N PRO A 161 34.76 7.78 -9.71
CA PRO A 161 35.05 6.47 -9.18
C PRO A 161 35.31 5.53 -10.36
N ALA A 162 36.41 4.77 -10.29
CA ALA A 162 36.68 3.67 -11.23
C ALA A 162 35.48 2.70 -11.35
N SER A 163 34.63 2.66 -10.32
CA SER A 163 33.43 1.84 -10.21
C SER A 163 32.17 2.44 -10.86
N GLY A 164 32.19 3.70 -11.35
CA GLY A 164 31.02 4.37 -11.95
C GLY A 164 29.79 4.35 -11.03
N GLN A 165 28.58 4.27 -11.61
CA GLN A 165 27.34 4.09 -10.85
C GLN A 165 27.10 2.63 -10.44
N TRP A 166 28.08 2.03 -9.75
CA TRP A 166 28.07 0.61 -9.37
C TRP A 166 26.80 0.18 -8.64
N TYR A 167 26.25 1.07 -7.82
CA TYR A 167 25.07 0.85 -6.98
C TYR A 167 23.79 0.66 -7.81
N LEU A 168 23.73 1.08 -9.08
CA LEU A 168 22.58 0.88 -9.98
C LEU A 168 22.66 -0.42 -10.80
N ARG A 169 23.82 -1.07 -10.82
CA ARG A 169 24.08 -2.22 -11.69
C ARG A 169 23.34 -3.47 -11.21
N ALA A 170 23.39 -4.51 -12.04
CA ALA A 170 22.99 -5.85 -11.61
C ALA A 170 23.97 -6.36 -10.53
N PRO A 171 23.47 -7.05 -9.49
CA PRO A 171 24.30 -7.64 -8.45
C PRO A 171 25.34 -8.61 -8.99
N SER A 172 26.57 -8.51 -8.49
CA SER A 172 27.69 -9.40 -8.78
C SER A 172 28.44 -9.74 -7.49
N GLY A 173 29.47 -10.60 -7.56
CA GLY A 173 30.34 -10.88 -6.42
C GLY A 173 31.10 -9.64 -5.92
N GLU A 174 31.37 -8.67 -6.79
CA GLU A 174 32.09 -7.43 -6.46
C GLU A 174 31.15 -6.39 -5.82
N VAL A 175 29.95 -6.23 -6.38
CA VAL A 175 28.97 -5.20 -5.98
C VAL A 175 27.66 -5.84 -5.54
N ALA A 176 27.76 -6.75 -4.59
CA ALA A 176 26.65 -7.55 -4.09
C ALA A 176 25.47 -6.70 -3.58
N ALA A 177 25.71 -5.49 -3.07
CA ALA A 177 24.68 -4.57 -2.56
C ALA A 177 23.99 -3.73 -3.65
N SER A 178 24.44 -3.76 -4.91
CA SER A 178 23.82 -2.98 -5.99
C SER A 178 22.33 -3.30 -6.16
N ILE A 179 21.54 -2.31 -6.55
CA ILE A 179 20.07 -2.37 -6.42
C ILE A 179 19.38 -3.00 -7.63
N ASN A 180 20.12 -3.44 -8.66
CA ASN A 180 19.52 -4.00 -9.88
C ASN A 180 18.57 -3.03 -10.62
N ALA A 181 18.96 -1.76 -10.76
CA ALA A 181 18.11 -0.76 -11.42
C ALA A 181 17.89 -1.08 -12.91
N ILE A 182 18.89 -1.66 -13.60
CA ILE A 182 18.75 -2.11 -15.00
C ILE A 182 17.54 -3.06 -15.15
N GLY A 183 17.41 -4.03 -14.25
CA GLY A 183 16.29 -4.96 -14.27
C GLY A 183 14.94 -4.24 -14.09
N ALA A 184 14.90 -3.20 -13.25
CA ALA A 184 13.70 -2.38 -13.06
C ALA A 184 13.38 -1.54 -14.31
N TRP A 185 14.37 -0.91 -14.93
CA TRP A 185 14.22 -0.09 -16.14
C TRP A 185 13.73 -0.87 -17.35
N SER A 186 13.96 -2.18 -17.39
CA SER A 186 13.35 -3.07 -18.39
C SER A 186 11.81 -3.14 -18.30
N MET A 187 11.23 -2.76 -17.16
CA MET A 187 9.79 -2.71 -16.91
C MET A 187 9.24 -1.29 -16.91
N THR A 188 9.94 -0.35 -16.31
CA THR A 188 9.59 1.08 -16.30
C THR A 188 10.80 1.94 -15.95
N ILE A 189 10.91 3.11 -16.58
CA ILE A 189 11.89 4.14 -16.19
C ILE A 189 11.29 5.21 -15.25
N GLY A 190 10.00 5.10 -14.94
CA GLY A 190 9.22 6.07 -14.18
C GLY A 190 8.11 6.72 -15.02
N ASP A 191 7.02 7.10 -14.36
CA ASP A 191 5.90 7.87 -14.91
C ASP A 191 6.00 9.33 -14.44
N PRO A 192 5.96 10.33 -15.33
CA PRO A 192 6.04 11.74 -14.96
C PRO A 192 4.87 12.22 -14.08
N ASN A 193 3.77 11.48 -13.98
CA ASN A 193 2.66 11.76 -13.06
C ASN A 193 2.96 11.32 -11.61
N ILE A 194 4.00 10.51 -11.39
CA ILE A 194 4.48 10.19 -10.05
C ILE A 194 5.41 11.31 -9.62
N VAL A 195 4.98 12.05 -8.60
CA VAL A 195 5.77 13.13 -7.99
C VAL A 195 6.48 12.59 -6.75
N VAL A 196 7.77 12.89 -6.64
CA VAL A 196 8.61 12.56 -5.49
C VAL A 196 9.10 13.84 -4.84
N ALA A 197 8.70 14.09 -3.60
CA ALA A 197 9.19 15.23 -2.83
C ALA A 197 10.57 14.93 -2.23
N ILE A 198 11.47 15.92 -2.31
CA ILE A 198 12.82 15.89 -1.74
C ILE A 198 12.84 16.91 -0.60
N LEU A 199 12.67 16.44 0.64
CA LEU A 199 12.75 17.28 1.85
C LEU A 199 14.20 17.33 2.30
N ASP A 200 14.89 18.41 1.93
CA ASP A 200 16.34 18.51 2.05
C ASP A 200 16.83 19.97 2.04
N SER A 201 18.09 20.24 1.69
CA SER A 201 18.72 21.57 1.66
C SER A 201 18.24 22.51 0.54
N GLY A 202 17.31 22.05 -0.29
CA GLY A 202 17.01 22.64 -1.59
C GLY A 202 17.73 21.92 -2.73
N VAL A 203 17.44 22.31 -3.98
CA VAL A 203 18.04 21.67 -5.16
C VAL A 203 18.53 22.74 -6.12
N ARG A 204 19.73 22.56 -6.68
CA ARG A 204 20.25 23.42 -7.75
C ARG A 204 19.49 23.17 -9.06
N PRO A 205 18.62 24.10 -9.51
CA PRO A 205 17.81 23.89 -10.71
C PRO A 205 18.63 24.01 -12.01
N ASP A 206 19.80 24.63 -11.93
CA ASP A 206 20.72 24.84 -13.04
C ASP A 206 21.57 23.61 -13.37
N HIS A 207 21.52 22.55 -12.56
CA HIS A 207 22.27 21.33 -12.85
C HIS A 207 21.72 20.64 -14.12
N PRO A 208 22.56 20.34 -15.13
CA PRO A 208 22.09 19.79 -16.42
C PRO A 208 21.20 18.55 -16.29
N ASP A 209 21.58 17.61 -15.41
CA ASP A 209 20.82 16.36 -15.18
C ASP A 209 19.52 16.54 -14.39
N LEU A 210 19.26 17.72 -13.81
CA LEU A 210 18.08 17.99 -12.99
C LEU A 210 17.15 19.05 -13.58
N SER A 211 17.66 19.95 -14.41
CA SER A 211 16.94 21.13 -14.94
C SER A 211 15.54 20.85 -15.51
N ASN A 212 15.33 19.70 -16.15
CA ASN A 212 14.03 19.31 -16.73
C ASN A 212 13.23 18.31 -15.87
N ARG A 213 13.69 18.03 -14.64
CA ARG A 213 13.06 17.06 -13.72
C ARG A 213 12.28 17.74 -12.61
N LEU A 214 12.71 18.92 -12.20
CA LEU A 214 12.14 19.64 -11.05
C LEU A 214 10.78 20.25 -11.37
N LEU A 215 9.89 20.22 -10.39
CA LEU A 215 8.67 21.01 -10.31
C LEU A 215 8.95 22.26 -9.47
N PRO A 216 8.11 23.31 -9.56
CA PRO A 216 8.15 24.42 -8.62
C PRO A 216 7.98 23.89 -7.19
N GLY A 217 9.02 24.04 -6.38
CA GLY A 217 9.07 23.61 -5.00
C GLY A 217 8.59 24.68 -4.03
N TYR A 218 8.99 24.54 -2.77
CA TYR A 218 8.79 25.57 -1.76
C TYR A 218 9.88 25.51 -0.69
N ASP A 219 10.26 26.66 -0.16
CA ASP A 219 11.11 26.79 1.02
C ASP A 219 10.26 26.90 2.29
N MET A 220 10.46 25.95 3.20
CA MET A 220 9.76 25.87 4.47
C MET A 220 10.55 26.45 5.64
N ILE A 221 11.81 26.84 5.43
CA ILE A 221 12.68 27.37 6.47
C ILE A 221 12.15 28.73 6.92
N SER A 222 11.72 28.81 8.18
CA SER A 222 11.10 30.02 8.72
C SER A 222 12.12 31.03 9.24
N ASP A 223 13.35 30.57 9.51
CA ASP A 223 14.43 31.34 10.10
C ASP A 223 15.42 31.80 9.02
N ILE A 224 15.46 33.11 8.74
CA ILE A 224 16.24 33.70 7.65
C ILE A 224 17.74 33.45 7.74
N THR A 225 18.28 33.39 8.96
CA THR A 225 19.71 33.12 9.20
C THR A 225 20.04 31.69 8.81
N THR A 226 19.21 30.71 9.18
CA THR A 226 19.33 29.32 8.75
C THR A 226 19.11 29.18 7.24
N ALA A 227 18.11 29.88 6.68
CA ALA A 227 17.76 29.84 5.27
C ALA A 227 18.89 30.39 4.39
N ASN A 228 19.67 31.37 4.85
CA ASN A 228 20.83 31.90 4.13
C ASN A 228 20.48 32.41 2.72
N ASP A 229 19.31 33.03 2.59
CA ASP A 229 18.75 33.63 1.37
C ASP A 229 18.10 35.00 1.67
N ASP A 230 17.24 35.48 0.78
CA ASP A 230 16.59 36.79 0.87
C ASP A 230 15.27 36.77 1.68
N GLY A 231 14.91 35.65 2.31
CA GLY A 231 13.58 35.44 2.87
C GLY A 231 13.48 34.51 4.08
N ALA A 232 12.26 34.39 4.59
CA ALA A 232 11.83 33.19 5.31
C ALA A 232 11.07 32.32 4.29
N ARG A 233 10.10 31.50 4.72
CA ARG A 233 9.26 30.70 3.83
C ARG A 233 8.83 31.38 2.52
N ASP A 234 9.30 30.88 1.39
CA ASP A 234 9.00 31.41 0.06
C ASP A 234 8.98 30.32 -1.04
N ALA A 235 8.79 30.72 -2.29
CA ALA A 235 8.61 29.80 -3.42
C ALA A 235 9.93 29.36 -4.08
N ASP A 236 11.08 29.91 -3.68
CA ASP A 236 12.40 29.54 -4.19
C ASP A 236 13.01 28.42 -3.35
N SER A 237 12.78 27.18 -3.77
CA SER A 237 13.37 26.00 -3.14
C SER A 237 14.82 25.71 -3.58
N SER A 238 15.52 26.67 -4.20
CA SER A 238 16.90 26.47 -4.62
C SER A 238 17.84 26.44 -3.40
N ASP A 239 18.95 25.72 -3.53
CA ASP A 239 19.96 25.65 -2.46
C ASP A 239 20.93 26.85 -2.60
N PRO A 240 20.97 27.81 -1.65
CA PRO A 240 21.93 28.91 -1.65
C PRO A 240 23.30 28.52 -1.06
N GLY A 241 23.39 27.36 -0.39
CA GLY A 241 24.56 26.87 0.33
C GLY A 241 24.39 26.94 1.85
N ASP A 242 24.80 25.88 2.55
CA ASP A 242 24.64 25.67 3.99
C ASP A 242 25.96 25.76 4.80
N TRP A 243 26.99 26.37 4.22
CA TRP A 243 28.33 26.50 4.82
C TRP A 243 28.30 27.25 6.15
N VAL A 244 29.17 26.84 7.07
CA VAL A 244 29.35 27.49 8.39
C VAL A 244 30.83 27.85 8.57
N THR A 245 31.11 29.10 8.94
CA THR A 245 32.47 29.57 9.22
C THR A 245 32.92 29.27 10.64
N ALA A 246 34.24 29.27 10.85
CA ALA A 246 34.83 29.21 12.18
C ALA A 246 34.37 30.34 13.11
N ALA A 247 34.10 31.54 12.58
CA ALA A 247 33.60 32.66 13.37
C ALA A 247 32.18 32.36 13.89
N GLU A 248 31.29 31.92 13.01
CA GLU A 248 29.91 31.55 13.36
C GLU A 248 29.85 30.37 14.34
N SER A 249 30.75 29.40 14.21
CA SER A 249 30.79 28.21 15.07
C SER A 249 31.35 28.49 16.47
N SER A 250 32.29 29.44 16.61
CA SER A 250 32.98 29.71 17.88
C SER A 250 32.39 30.86 18.71
N GLU A 251 31.61 31.74 18.10
CA GLU A 251 30.97 32.87 18.77
C GLU A 251 29.71 32.41 19.55
N GLN A 252 29.72 32.53 20.88
CA GLN A 252 28.60 32.05 21.73
C GLN A 252 27.27 32.75 21.45
N SER A 253 27.31 33.97 20.92
CA SER A 253 26.12 34.71 20.53
C SER A 253 25.58 34.37 19.13
N SER A 254 26.34 33.57 18.35
CA SER A 254 25.92 33.08 17.04
C SER A 254 24.88 31.96 17.18
N GLN A 255 23.88 31.97 16.29
CA GLN A 255 22.92 30.88 16.18
C GLN A 255 23.57 29.55 15.77
N PHE A 256 24.73 29.61 15.12
CA PHE A 256 25.48 28.45 14.67
C PHE A 256 26.59 28.02 15.65
N PHE A 257 26.56 28.52 16.89
CA PHE A 257 27.53 28.14 17.91
C PHE A 257 27.58 26.61 18.09
N GLY A 258 28.76 26.02 17.92
CA GLY A 258 28.98 24.57 18.04
C GLY A 258 28.64 23.74 16.80
N CYS A 259 28.15 24.37 15.72
CA CYS A 259 27.95 23.70 14.44
C CYS A 259 29.30 23.35 13.78
N ALA A 260 29.32 22.31 12.94
CA ALA A 260 30.52 21.93 12.20
C ALA A 260 30.95 23.05 11.24
N VAL A 261 32.26 23.32 11.16
CA VAL A 261 32.81 24.28 10.20
C VAL A 261 33.06 23.54 8.90
N GLU A 262 32.25 23.85 7.89
CA GLU A 262 32.27 23.12 6.63
C GLU A 262 31.84 23.99 5.44
N ASN A 263 32.27 23.56 4.25
CA ASN A 263 31.81 24.11 2.98
C ASN A 263 30.38 23.63 2.69
N SER A 264 29.72 24.29 1.75
CA SER A 264 28.38 23.90 1.32
C SER A 264 28.32 22.45 0.85
N SER A 265 27.33 21.74 1.36
CA SER A 265 27.13 20.31 1.13
C SER A 265 26.49 20.02 -0.24
N TRP A 266 25.65 20.95 -0.72
CA TRP A 266 24.75 20.76 -1.86
C TRP A 266 23.90 19.49 -1.75
N HIS A 267 23.57 19.10 -0.50
CA HIS A 267 23.08 17.77 -0.15
C HIS A 267 21.78 17.41 -0.88
N GLY A 268 20.80 18.32 -0.96
CA GLY A 268 19.55 18.07 -1.67
C GLY A 268 19.74 17.87 -3.18
N THR A 269 20.76 18.51 -3.79
CA THR A 269 21.12 18.27 -5.21
C THR A 269 21.71 16.88 -5.41
N VAL A 270 22.60 16.46 -4.50
CA VAL A 270 23.16 15.11 -4.47
C VAL A 270 22.04 14.07 -4.36
N VAL A 271 21.14 14.23 -3.39
CA VAL A 271 19.99 13.35 -3.14
C VAL A 271 19.03 13.30 -4.33
N ALA A 272 18.65 14.45 -4.88
CA ALA A 272 17.74 14.54 -6.02
C ALA A 272 18.29 13.83 -7.26
N SER A 273 19.60 13.93 -7.51
CA SER A 273 20.24 13.29 -8.67
C SER A 273 20.28 11.77 -8.59
N ILE A 274 20.57 11.21 -7.41
CA ILE A 274 20.50 9.76 -7.18
C ILE A 274 19.10 9.25 -7.45
N LEU A 275 18.08 9.99 -6.99
CA LEU A 275 16.69 9.58 -7.14
C LEU A 275 16.22 9.67 -8.59
N GLY A 276 16.43 10.80 -9.25
CA GLY A 276 15.71 11.13 -10.47
C GLY A 276 16.43 12.07 -11.44
N ALA A 277 17.77 12.02 -11.50
CA ALA A 277 18.51 12.58 -12.63
C ALA A 277 17.94 12.07 -13.97
N ALA A 278 17.93 12.95 -14.97
CA ALA A 278 17.48 12.62 -16.31
C ALA A 278 18.39 11.56 -16.92
N SER A 279 17.88 10.34 -17.11
CA SER A 279 18.62 9.22 -17.69
C SER A 279 18.41 9.11 -19.20
N ASN A 280 19.36 8.49 -19.91
CA ASN A 280 19.34 8.30 -21.37
C ASN A 280 19.31 9.62 -22.17
N ASN A 281 20.04 10.64 -21.70
CA ASN A 281 20.16 11.94 -22.36
C ASN A 281 21.57 12.19 -22.92
N GLY A 282 22.48 11.21 -22.84
CA GLY A 282 23.88 11.32 -23.25
C GLY A 282 24.74 12.26 -22.40
N ILE A 283 24.27 12.66 -21.22
CA ILE A 283 24.95 13.59 -20.30
C ILE A 283 25.09 12.91 -18.94
N GLY A 284 26.21 13.16 -18.25
CA GLY A 284 26.28 12.92 -16.82
C GLY A 284 25.91 11.51 -16.35
N MET A 285 24.96 11.47 -15.40
CA MET A 285 24.58 10.28 -14.64
C MET A 285 23.09 9.92 -14.81
N ALA A 286 22.79 8.64 -14.61
CA ALA A 286 21.41 8.16 -14.53
C ALA A 286 20.84 8.26 -13.12
N GLY A 287 19.57 8.66 -12.99
CA GLY A 287 18.80 8.54 -11.75
C GLY A 287 18.12 7.17 -11.63
N VAL A 288 17.81 6.73 -10.42
CA VAL A 288 17.06 5.48 -10.17
C VAL A 288 15.71 5.49 -10.89
N ALA A 289 15.02 6.63 -10.87
CA ALA A 289 13.72 6.83 -11.49
C ALA A 289 13.71 8.08 -12.39
N GLY A 290 14.60 8.11 -13.39
CA GLY A 290 14.75 9.26 -14.30
C GLY A 290 13.49 9.68 -15.09
N GLY A 291 12.41 8.88 -15.04
CA GLY A 291 11.09 9.18 -15.61
C GLY A 291 10.13 9.97 -14.71
N VAL A 292 10.37 10.10 -13.40
CA VAL A 292 9.46 10.75 -12.41
C VAL A 292 9.77 12.22 -12.12
N ARG A 293 8.77 13.03 -11.75
CA ARG A 293 9.00 14.45 -11.43
C ARG A 293 9.42 14.64 -9.98
N LEU A 294 10.36 15.55 -9.75
CA LEU A 294 10.90 15.86 -8.42
C LEU A 294 10.30 17.16 -7.90
N LEU A 295 9.84 17.18 -6.65
CA LEU A 295 9.35 18.37 -5.96
C LEU A 295 10.35 18.74 -4.86
N PRO A 296 11.24 19.73 -5.06
CA PRO A 296 12.12 20.19 -4.00
C PRO A 296 11.29 20.84 -2.88
N VAL A 297 11.52 20.43 -1.63
CA VAL A 297 10.95 21.07 -0.45
C VAL A 297 12.10 21.38 0.49
N ARG A 298 12.49 22.64 0.54
CA ARG A 298 13.67 23.05 1.30
C ARG A 298 13.29 23.16 2.77
N VAL A 299 13.92 22.35 3.61
CA VAL A 299 13.66 22.26 5.06
C VAL A 299 14.94 22.29 5.90
N LEU A 300 16.11 22.27 5.25
CA LEU A 300 17.44 22.35 5.87
C LEU A 300 18.23 23.50 5.25
N GLY A 301 18.98 24.23 6.07
CA GLY A 301 19.92 25.25 5.65
C GLY A 301 21.18 25.17 6.50
N LYS A 302 21.76 26.33 6.85
CA LYS A 302 22.96 26.38 7.68
C LYS A 302 22.74 25.68 9.02
N CYS A 303 23.59 24.70 9.33
CA CYS A 303 23.48 23.87 10.53
C CYS A 303 22.18 23.06 10.65
N GLY A 304 21.59 22.64 9.52
CA GLY A 304 20.41 21.77 9.49
C GLY A 304 19.11 22.55 9.47
N GLY A 305 18.08 22.06 10.17
CA GLY A 305 16.75 22.67 10.16
C GLY A 305 15.90 22.24 11.34
N TYR A 306 14.79 22.95 11.55
CA TYR A 306 13.89 22.70 12.67
C TYR A 306 12.83 21.65 12.33
N ASP A 307 12.50 20.79 13.29
CA ASP A 307 11.41 19.82 13.18
C ASP A 307 10.08 20.45 12.75
N SER A 308 9.81 21.70 13.15
CA SER A 308 8.60 22.43 12.76
C SER A 308 8.53 22.69 11.25
N ASP A 309 9.66 23.02 10.63
CA ASP A 309 9.74 23.26 9.19
C ASP A 309 9.75 21.95 8.41
N ILE A 310 10.40 20.92 8.95
CA ILE A 310 10.36 19.55 8.39
C ILE A 310 8.93 19.01 8.40
N VAL A 311 8.22 19.07 9.53
CA VAL A 311 6.83 18.61 9.66
C VAL A 311 5.88 19.40 8.75
N ALA A 312 6.07 20.73 8.64
CA ALA A 312 5.31 21.55 7.70
C ALA A 312 5.58 21.13 6.24
N GLY A 313 6.85 20.90 5.89
CA GLY A 313 7.25 20.39 4.57
C GLY A 313 6.65 19.03 4.25
N MET A 314 6.60 18.11 5.23
CA MET A 314 5.96 16.79 5.07
C MET A 314 4.48 16.92 4.71
N GLN A 315 3.76 17.76 5.46
CA GLN A 315 2.34 18.01 5.24
C GLN A 315 2.09 18.64 3.86
N TRP A 316 2.83 19.71 3.54
CA TRP A 316 2.68 20.42 2.27
C TRP A 316 3.01 19.55 1.05
N ALA A 317 4.09 18.77 1.12
CA ALA A 317 4.46 17.82 0.08
C ALA A 317 3.34 16.81 -0.20
N ALA A 318 2.65 16.34 0.84
CA ALA A 318 1.52 15.42 0.71
C ALA A 318 0.21 16.09 0.27
N GLY A 319 0.17 17.42 0.13
CA GLY A 319 -1.03 18.17 -0.24
C GLY A 319 -1.91 18.61 0.93
N ILE A 320 -1.42 18.52 2.16
CA ILE A 320 -2.10 19.05 3.35
C ILE A 320 -1.78 20.55 3.46
N SER A 321 -2.82 21.35 3.71
CA SER A 321 -2.68 22.80 3.80
C SER A 321 -1.82 23.21 5.00
N VAL A 322 -0.82 24.06 4.75
CA VAL A 322 0.00 24.69 5.78
C VAL A 322 -0.34 26.19 5.86
N PRO A 323 -0.68 26.74 7.04
CA PRO A 323 -1.00 28.16 7.16
C PRO A 323 0.13 29.06 6.64
N GLY A 324 -0.23 30.06 5.84
CA GLY A 324 0.72 31.01 5.24
C GLY A 324 1.49 30.49 4.02
N VAL A 325 1.27 29.25 3.61
CA VAL A 325 1.90 28.64 2.43
C VAL A 325 0.84 28.36 1.36
N PRO A 326 1.09 28.68 0.06
CA PRO A 326 0.17 28.34 -1.02
C PRO A 326 -0.13 26.84 -1.09
N ALA A 327 -1.32 26.46 -1.54
CA ALA A 327 -1.65 25.06 -1.75
C ALA A 327 -0.71 24.41 -2.78
N ASN A 328 -0.18 23.23 -2.48
CA ASN A 328 0.67 22.48 -3.40
C ASN A 328 -0.16 21.89 -4.56
N PRO A 329 0.06 22.29 -5.82
CA PRO A 329 -0.65 21.71 -6.96
C PRO A 329 -0.08 20.34 -7.41
N ALA A 330 1.11 19.96 -6.94
CA ALA A 330 1.82 18.75 -7.34
C ALA A 330 2.07 17.82 -6.14
N LEU A 331 1.02 17.11 -5.75
CA LEU A 331 1.00 16.26 -4.55
C LEU A 331 1.97 15.08 -4.72
N ALA A 332 2.90 14.95 -3.78
CA ALA A 332 3.89 13.89 -3.78
C ALA A 332 3.26 12.54 -3.42
N ARG A 333 3.68 11.50 -4.13
CA ARG A 333 3.36 10.10 -3.82
C ARG A 333 4.47 9.40 -3.04
N VAL A 334 5.67 9.98 -3.06
CA VAL A 334 6.82 9.56 -2.25
C VAL A 334 7.44 10.82 -1.66
N ILE A 335 7.78 10.79 -0.38
CA ILE A 335 8.50 11.85 0.33
C ILE A 335 9.83 11.24 0.76
N ASN A 336 10.93 11.70 0.16
CA ASN A 336 12.28 11.32 0.54
C ASN A 336 12.83 12.33 1.55
N MET A 337 13.27 11.83 2.69
CA MET A 337 13.84 12.59 3.80
C MET A 337 15.23 12.03 4.09
N SER A 338 16.25 12.57 3.43
CA SER A 338 17.65 12.17 3.64
C SER A 338 18.26 12.93 4.81
N LEU A 339 17.54 12.91 5.93
CA LEU A 339 17.84 13.59 7.17
C LEU A 339 17.55 12.66 8.34
N SER A 340 18.22 12.91 9.45
CA SER A 340 17.99 12.22 10.73
C SER A 340 18.42 13.13 11.86
N GLY A 341 17.60 13.21 12.90
CA GLY A 341 17.92 13.81 14.18
C GLY A 341 18.24 12.75 15.24
N HIS A 342 18.62 13.19 16.43
CA HIS A 342 18.78 12.31 17.59
C HIS A 342 17.47 12.21 18.37
N GLY A 343 17.27 11.10 19.08
CA GLY A 343 16.13 10.90 19.98
C GLY A 343 14.96 10.13 19.36
N THR A 344 13.86 10.08 20.11
CA THR A 344 12.66 9.30 19.78
C THR A 344 11.71 10.07 18.88
N CYS A 345 10.90 9.36 18.08
CA CYS A 345 9.79 9.95 17.34
C CYS A 345 8.90 10.81 18.27
N THR A 346 8.72 12.08 17.91
CA THR A 346 7.93 13.03 18.69
C THR A 346 6.46 12.99 18.27
N GLN A 347 5.56 13.55 19.10
CA GLN A 347 4.14 13.62 18.76
C GLN A 347 3.87 14.43 17.49
N SER A 348 4.65 15.48 17.21
CA SER A 348 4.49 16.27 15.97
C SER A 348 4.78 15.46 14.71
N TYR A 349 5.80 14.60 14.73
CA TYR A 349 6.03 13.66 13.64
C TYR A 349 4.91 12.63 13.54
N LEU A 350 4.47 12.04 14.66
CA LEU A 350 3.34 11.09 14.66
C LEU A 350 2.08 11.71 14.05
N ASP A 351 1.75 12.95 14.41
CA ASP A 351 0.60 13.69 13.87
C ASP A 351 0.76 13.91 12.35
N ALA A 352 1.96 14.23 11.87
CA ALA A 352 2.25 14.37 10.45
C ALA A 352 2.08 13.05 9.68
N PHE A 353 2.64 11.94 10.18
CA PHE A 353 2.47 10.60 9.60
C PHE A 353 1.01 10.16 9.59
N ASN A 354 0.27 10.43 10.67
CA ASN A 354 -1.16 10.14 10.76
C ASN A 354 -1.97 10.98 9.76
N ALA A 355 -1.66 12.27 9.62
CA ALA A 355 -2.32 13.14 8.66
C ALA A 355 -2.06 12.67 7.22
N ILE A 356 -0.81 12.36 6.87
CA ILE A 356 -0.44 11.84 5.53
C ILE A 356 -1.14 10.52 5.25
N SER A 357 -1.15 9.58 6.20
CA SER A 357 -1.77 8.27 6.02
C SER A 357 -3.29 8.31 5.93
N SER A 358 -3.94 9.37 6.43
CA SER A 358 -5.39 9.58 6.32
C SER A 358 -5.86 10.10 4.96
N LEU A 359 -4.93 10.50 4.08
CA LEU A 359 -5.28 10.97 2.74
C LEU A 359 -5.78 9.82 1.85
N PRO A 360 -6.64 10.09 0.85
CA PRO A 360 -7.13 9.05 -0.08
C PRO A 360 -6.02 8.34 -0.86
N ASN A 361 -4.96 9.07 -1.22
CA ASN A 361 -3.78 8.57 -1.91
C ASN A 361 -2.53 8.96 -1.11
N PRO A 362 -2.27 8.29 0.03
CA PRO A 362 -1.24 8.71 0.97
C PRO A 362 0.16 8.54 0.36
N ALA A 363 1.06 9.46 0.70
CA ALA A 363 2.45 9.39 0.30
C ALA A 363 3.21 8.33 1.09
N VAL A 364 4.20 7.69 0.46
CA VAL A 364 5.16 6.83 1.15
C VAL A 364 6.34 7.68 1.64
N VAL A 365 6.62 7.67 2.94
CA VAL A 365 7.70 8.46 3.53
C VAL A 365 8.94 7.59 3.73
N VAL A 366 10.05 7.95 3.09
CA VAL A 366 11.33 7.23 3.12
C VAL A 366 12.35 8.08 3.86
N VAL A 367 13.02 7.50 4.85
CA VAL A 367 13.91 8.23 5.76
C VAL A 367 15.25 7.49 5.91
N SER A 368 16.36 8.23 5.90
CA SER A 368 17.68 7.66 6.21
C SER A 368 17.80 7.23 7.66
N ALA A 369 18.54 6.14 7.94
CA ALA A 369 18.69 5.61 9.30
C ALA A 369 19.46 6.51 10.27
N GLY A 370 20.40 7.31 9.76
CA GLY A 370 21.40 8.03 10.56
C GLY A 370 22.82 7.50 10.34
N ASN A 371 23.81 8.30 10.75
CA ASN A 371 25.23 8.08 10.47
C ASN A 371 26.09 8.05 11.75
N SER A 372 25.53 7.52 12.85
CA SER A 372 26.11 7.58 14.21
C SER A 372 26.80 6.27 14.62
N VAL A 373 27.50 5.64 13.67
CA VAL A 373 28.36 4.45 13.87
C VAL A 373 27.68 3.25 14.52
N GLY A 374 26.45 2.93 14.08
CA GLY A 374 25.72 1.74 14.53
C GLY A 374 24.93 1.94 15.82
N HIS A 375 24.58 3.19 16.12
CA HIS A 375 23.60 3.52 17.15
C HIS A 375 22.17 3.28 16.64
N SER A 376 21.19 3.59 17.50
CA SER A 376 19.77 3.46 17.18
C SER A 376 19.33 4.44 16.10
N VAL A 377 18.38 4.00 15.28
CA VAL A 377 17.71 4.85 14.28
C VAL A 377 17.10 6.10 14.92
N GLY A 378 17.43 7.26 14.36
CA GLY A 378 16.95 8.56 14.81
C GLY A 378 15.56 8.93 14.29
N ALA A 379 14.96 9.99 14.83
CA ALA A 379 13.74 10.56 14.28
C ALA A 379 14.04 11.35 12.98
N PRO A 380 13.14 11.35 11.97
CA PRO A 380 11.85 10.65 11.94
C PRO A 380 11.92 9.20 11.44
N GLY A 381 13.10 8.63 11.22
CA GLY A 381 13.26 7.25 10.73
C GLY A 381 12.69 6.20 11.69
N ASN A 382 12.74 6.45 13.00
CA ASN A 382 12.14 5.60 14.01
C ASN A 382 10.63 5.80 14.22
N CYS A 383 9.97 6.65 13.43
CA CYS A 383 8.53 6.85 13.51
C CYS A 383 7.74 5.70 12.84
N PRO A 384 6.64 5.22 13.45
CA PRO A 384 5.69 4.33 12.78
C PRO A 384 5.20 4.93 11.45
N GLY A 385 5.25 4.12 10.39
CA GLY A 385 4.88 4.54 9.03
C GLY A 385 6.06 4.96 8.16
N ALA A 386 7.24 5.24 8.74
CA ALA A 386 8.46 5.48 7.98
C ALA A 386 8.98 4.19 7.30
N ILE A 387 9.55 4.35 6.11
CA ILE A 387 10.45 3.39 5.48
C ILE A 387 11.88 3.83 5.84
N ALA A 388 12.38 3.37 6.99
CA ALA A 388 13.75 3.66 7.42
C ALA A 388 14.77 2.81 6.65
N VAL A 389 15.85 3.45 6.18
CA VAL A 389 16.83 2.86 5.26
C VAL A 389 18.24 2.89 5.85
N ALA A 390 18.80 1.71 6.10
CA ALA A 390 20.20 1.56 6.52
C ALA A 390 21.16 1.50 5.32
N GLY A 391 22.42 1.86 5.58
CA GLY A 391 23.48 1.94 4.60
C GLY A 391 24.34 0.67 4.53
N LEU A 392 24.65 0.23 3.31
CA LEU A 392 25.50 -0.93 3.05
C LEU A 392 26.80 -0.55 2.35
N ARG A 393 27.84 -1.34 2.62
CA ARG A 393 29.03 -1.42 1.76
C ARG A 393 28.68 -2.11 0.44
N HIS A 394 29.52 -1.92 -0.59
CA HIS A 394 29.42 -2.61 -1.88
C HIS A 394 29.23 -4.14 -1.79
N ILE A 395 29.84 -4.79 -0.79
CA ILE A 395 29.70 -6.24 -0.55
C ILE A 395 28.47 -6.65 0.26
N GLY A 396 27.66 -5.72 0.78
CA GLY A 396 26.40 -6.02 1.46
C GLY A 396 26.46 -6.11 3.00
N THR A 397 27.62 -5.88 3.63
CA THR A 397 27.69 -5.69 5.09
C THR A 397 27.23 -4.28 5.47
N LYS A 398 26.84 -4.06 6.72
CA LYS A 398 26.59 -2.71 7.24
C LYS A 398 27.82 -1.83 7.01
N VAL A 399 27.63 -0.61 6.52
CA VAL A 399 28.72 0.37 6.47
C VAL A 399 28.95 0.97 7.85
N GLY A 400 30.21 1.31 8.15
CA GLY A 400 30.65 1.70 9.50
C GLY A 400 29.77 2.77 10.15
N PHE A 401 29.46 3.84 9.41
CA PHE A 401 28.66 4.95 9.93
C PHE A 401 27.16 4.64 10.09
N SER A 402 26.58 3.66 9.38
CA SER A 402 25.13 3.48 9.37
C SER A 402 24.60 3.10 10.75
N ASP A 403 23.57 3.82 11.18
CA ASP A 403 22.72 3.42 12.30
C ASP A 403 21.86 2.22 11.92
N LEU A 404 21.36 1.51 12.95
CA LEU A 404 20.68 0.23 12.84
C LEU A 404 19.61 0.10 13.93
N GLY A 405 18.68 -0.82 13.74
CA GLY A 405 17.63 -1.07 14.72
C GLY A 405 16.45 -1.83 14.13
N PRO A 406 15.51 -2.27 14.99
CA PRO A 406 14.30 -2.94 14.56
C PRO A 406 13.38 -2.06 13.68
N GLU A 407 13.59 -0.75 13.67
CA GLU A 407 12.84 0.22 12.86
C GLU A 407 13.25 0.19 11.38
N ILE A 408 14.45 -0.32 11.05
CA ILE A 408 14.93 -0.41 9.67
C ILE A 408 13.99 -1.30 8.86
N THR A 409 13.45 -0.76 7.77
CA THR A 409 12.57 -1.52 6.88
C THR A 409 13.38 -2.32 5.87
N ILE A 410 14.40 -1.71 5.27
CA ILE A 410 15.26 -2.29 4.24
C ILE A 410 16.62 -1.59 4.23
N SER A 411 17.63 -2.20 3.63
CA SER A 411 18.96 -1.62 3.47
C SER A 411 19.32 -1.40 2.01
N ALA A 412 20.07 -0.35 1.71
CA ALA A 412 20.54 -0.02 0.37
C ALA A 412 22.00 0.48 0.40
N PRO A 413 22.69 0.58 -0.74
CA PRO A 413 24.05 1.13 -0.81
C PRO A 413 24.17 2.51 -0.16
N GLY A 414 25.13 2.66 0.76
CA GLY A 414 25.48 3.94 1.40
C GLY A 414 26.82 4.51 0.91
N GLY A 415 27.54 3.77 0.08
CA GLY A 415 28.91 4.10 -0.32
C GLY A 415 29.94 3.77 0.76
N ASN A 416 31.15 3.42 0.37
CA ASN A 416 32.24 3.12 1.30
C ASN A 416 33.63 3.30 0.67
N CYS A 417 34.59 3.73 1.48
CA CYS A 417 36.00 3.79 1.12
C CYS A 417 36.70 2.60 1.78
N VAL A 418 37.09 1.58 1.00
CA VAL A 418 37.68 0.31 1.49
C VAL A 418 39.12 0.51 1.96
N ASN A 419 39.77 1.57 1.48
CA ASN A 419 41.11 2.01 1.83
C ASN A 419 41.19 2.58 3.25
N LEU A 420 42.36 2.44 3.87
CA LEU A 420 42.64 2.87 5.25
C LEU A 420 43.18 4.31 5.36
N ASP A 421 43.48 4.97 4.23
CA ASP A 421 44.01 6.33 4.17
C ASP A 421 43.03 7.25 3.43
N PHE A 422 42.69 8.38 4.05
CA PHE A 422 41.78 9.41 3.53
C PHE A 422 42.32 10.14 2.29
N ALA A 423 43.64 10.12 2.05
CA ALA A 423 44.26 10.69 0.85
C ALA A 423 44.16 9.77 -0.38
N LEU A 424 43.77 8.50 -0.18
CA LEU A 424 43.56 7.55 -1.26
C LEU A 424 42.14 7.66 -1.83
N PRO A 425 41.95 7.38 -3.14
CA PRO A 425 40.64 7.46 -3.78
C PRO A 425 39.64 6.53 -3.09
N CYS A 426 38.47 7.06 -2.76
CA CYS A 426 37.34 6.24 -2.33
C CYS A 426 36.92 5.33 -3.49
N LEU A 427 36.95 4.02 -3.28
CA LEU A 427 36.72 3.06 -4.36
C LEU A 427 35.24 2.85 -4.70
N TYR A 428 34.36 2.98 -3.71
CA TYR A 428 32.91 2.78 -3.88
C TYR A 428 32.09 3.93 -3.29
N PRO A 429 32.35 5.20 -3.68
CA PRO A 429 31.45 6.30 -3.35
C PRO A 429 30.13 6.13 -4.11
N ILE A 430 29.11 6.91 -3.72
CA ILE A 430 27.93 7.11 -4.55
C ILE A 430 28.21 8.29 -5.48
N LEU A 431 28.21 8.05 -6.79
CA LEU A 431 28.33 9.13 -7.78
C LEU A 431 27.02 9.93 -7.82
N ALA A 432 27.11 11.25 -7.80
CA ALA A 432 25.96 12.14 -7.76
C ALA A 432 26.28 13.51 -8.38
N ALA A 433 25.25 14.24 -8.80
CA ALA A 433 25.36 15.64 -9.17
C ALA A 433 25.69 16.50 -7.95
N THR A 434 26.47 17.56 -8.14
CA THR A 434 26.85 18.51 -7.08
C THR A 434 27.17 19.89 -7.68
N ASN A 435 27.61 20.82 -6.84
CA ASN A 435 28.13 22.12 -7.25
C ASN A 435 29.54 22.33 -6.67
N THR A 436 30.42 23.00 -7.41
CA THR A 436 31.82 23.21 -7.01
C THR A 436 32.01 24.30 -5.95
N GLY A 437 31.01 25.15 -5.77
CA GLY A 437 31.07 26.28 -4.86
C GLY A 437 31.22 25.82 -3.42
N THR A 438 32.12 26.45 -2.68
CA THR A 438 32.34 26.13 -1.25
C THR A 438 31.41 26.91 -0.32
N THR A 439 30.78 27.98 -0.82
CA THR A 439 29.88 28.83 -0.06
C THR A 439 28.62 29.21 -0.83
N THR A 440 28.80 29.71 -2.05
CA THR A 440 27.69 30.06 -2.95
C THR A 440 27.81 29.21 -4.21
N ALA A 441 26.70 29.03 -4.92
CA ALA A 441 26.69 28.19 -6.11
C ALA A 441 27.63 28.75 -7.19
N GLU A 442 28.52 27.87 -7.68
CA GLU A 442 29.41 28.12 -8.81
C GLU A 442 29.03 27.18 -9.97
N SER A 443 29.88 26.23 -10.33
CA SER A 443 29.67 25.35 -11.49
C SER A 443 29.03 24.03 -11.08
N SER A 444 28.13 23.52 -11.92
CA SER A 444 27.63 22.15 -11.82
C SER A 444 28.76 21.14 -12.03
N SER A 445 28.78 20.08 -11.22
CA SER A 445 29.81 19.04 -11.26
C SER A 445 29.24 17.70 -10.77
N TYR A 446 30.10 16.68 -10.69
CA TYR A 446 29.76 15.37 -10.17
C TYR A 446 30.71 14.99 -9.03
N THR A 447 30.19 14.27 -8.05
CA THR A 447 31.01 13.69 -6.98
C THR A 447 31.88 12.57 -7.53
N ASP A 448 33.05 12.38 -6.91
CA ASP A 448 34.06 11.45 -7.38
C ASP A 448 34.74 10.70 -6.22
N ALA A 449 35.88 10.06 -6.51
CA ALA A 449 36.63 9.31 -5.51
C ALA A 449 37.24 10.19 -4.40
N TYR A 450 37.40 11.49 -4.64
CA TYR A 450 38.01 12.45 -3.71
C TYR A 450 36.96 13.38 -3.10
N ASN A 451 36.04 13.89 -3.92
CA ASN A 451 34.82 14.57 -3.47
C ASN A 451 33.69 13.53 -3.35
N ARG A 452 33.77 12.70 -2.31
CA ARG A 452 32.96 11.47 -2.17
C ARG A 452 31.58 11.71 -1.52
N SER A 453 30.54 11.09 -2.06
CA SER A 453 29.25 10.93 -1.37
C SER A 453 29.18 9.56 -0.67
N VAL A 454 29.23 9.56 0.65
CA VAL A 454 28.96 8.38 1.50
C VAL A 454 28.01 8.76 2.65
N GLY A 455 27.00 7.94 2.92
CA GLY A 455 25.98 8.24 3.92
C GLY A 455 24.68 7.48 3.70
N THR A 456 23.91 7.26 4.77
CA THR A 456 22.54 6.72 4.68
C THR A 456 21.58 7.65 3.94
N SER A 457 21.92 8.94 3.87
CA SER A 457 21.31 9.95 3.01
C SER A 457 21.30 9.58 1.53
N PHE A 458 22.22 8.72 1.08
CA PHE A 458 22.29 8.27 -0.32
C PHE A 458 21.61 6.91 -0.53
N SER A 459 21.36 6.17 0.55
CA SER A 459 20.57 4.94 0.54
C SER A 459 19.07 5.22 0.44
N ALA A 460 18.57 6.24 1.17
CA ALA A 460 17.18 6.67 1.15
C ALA A 460 16.64 7.01 -0.27
N PRO A 461 17.31 7.85 -1.10
CA PRO A 461 16.83 8.18 -2.44
C PRO A 461 16.83 6.99 -3.40
N MET A 462 17.67 5.97 -3.17
CA MET A 462 17.61 4.72 -3.96
C MET A 462 16.34 3.92 -3.67
N VAL A 463 15.95 3.85 -2.40
CA VAL A 463 14.67 3.23 -1.99
C VAL A 463 13.50 4.07 -2.49
N ALA A 464 13.52 5.39 -2.30
CA ALA A 464 12.46 6.28 -2.75
C ALA A 464 12.29 6.25 -4.29
N GLY A 465 13.38 6.24 -5.05
CA GLY A 465 13.34 6.05 -6.51
C GLY A 465 12.76 4.69 -6.89
N THR A 466 13.14 3.61 -6.20
CA THR A 466 12.55 2.27 -6.44
C THR A 466 11.04 2.27 -6.18
N ILE A 467 10.59 2.90 -5.10
CA ILE A 467 9.15 3.05 -4.80
C ILE A 467 8.46 3.86 -5.91
N ALA A 468 9.09 4.92 -6.41
CA ALA A 468 8.55 5.70 -7.51
C ALA A 468 8.39 4.86 -8.78
N LEU A 469 9.34 3.96 -9.10
CA LEU A 469 9.19 2.98 -10.19
C LEU A 469 8.03 2.00 -9.93
N MET A 470 7.89 1.50 -8.70
CA MET A 470 6.76 0.63 -8.32
C MET A 470 5.41 1.33 -8.53
N LEU A 471 5.32 2.59 -8.11
CA LEU A 471 4.11 3.40 -8.29
C LEU A 471 3.87 3.78 -9.76
N SER A 472 4.93 3.83 -10.59
CA SER A 472 4.80 4.09 -12.02
C SER A 472 4.16 2.93 -12.77
N VAL A 473 4.29 1.69 -12.29
CA VAL A 473 3.59 0.53 -12.86
C VAL A 473 2.26 0.22 -12.16
N GLN A 474 2.10 0.64 -10.91
CA GLN A 474 0.88 0.46 -10.14
C GLN A 474 0.61 1.66 -9.22
N PRO A 475 -0.02 2.73 -9.75
CA PRO A 475 -0.17 4.00 -9.03
C PRO A 475 -1.01 3.89 -7.74
N THR A 476 -1.89 2.90 -7.64
CA THR A 476 -2.80 2.77 -6.51
C THR A 476 -2.25 1.93 -5.35
N LEU A 477 -0.97 1.52 -5.37
CA LEU A 477 -0.38 0.84 -4.21
C LEU A 477 -0.46 1.74 -2.98
N THR A 478 -0.86 1.13 -1.88
CA THR A 478 -0.84 1.75 -0.55
C THR A 478 0.57 1.69 0.05
N PRO A 479 0.91 2.57 1.00
CA PRO A 479 2.19 2.53 1.70
C PRO A 479 2.48 1.17 2.36
N ALA A 480 1.45 0.51 2.90
CA ALA A 480 1.59 -0.83 3.48
C ALA A 480 1.96 -1.88 2.41
N GLU A 481 1.28 -1.89 1.25
CA GLU A 481 1.61 -2.81 0.16
C GLU A 481 2.99 -2.54 -0.43
N VAL A 482 3.41 -1.26 -0.52
CA VAL A 482 4.77 -0.88 -0.92
C VAL A 482 5.78 -1.44 0.08
N LYS A 483 5.58 -1.24 1.38
CA LYS A 483 6.46 -1.77 2.44
C LYS A 483 6.59 -3.29 2.35
N THR A 484 5.47 -4.01 2.27
CA THR A 484 5.46 -5.47 2.12
C THR A 484 6.15 -5.92 0.84
N ALA A 485 5.91 -5.23 -0.28
CA ALA A 485 6.55 -5.55 -1.56
C ALA A 485 8.07 -5.40 -1.47
N LEU A 486 8.58 -4.28 -0.93
CA LEU A 486 10.01 -4.06 -0.69
C LEU A 486 10.63 -5.15 0.18
N GLN A 487 9.99 -5.48 1.30
CA GLN A 487 10.52 -6.46 2.25
C GLN A 487 10.52 -7.89 1.67
N SER A 488 9.45 -8.28 0.98
CA SER A 488 9.33 -9.62 0.38
C SER A 488 10.19 -9.81 -0.86
N SER A 489 10.58 -8.73 -1.53
CA SER A 489 11.46 -8.77 -2.71
C SER A 489 12.94 -8.50 -2.38
N ALA A 490 13.29 -8.26 -1.12
CA ALA A 490 14.66 -7.95 -0.72
C ALA A 490 15.58 -9.16 -0.91
N ARG A 491 16.82 -8.91 -1.33
CA ARG A 491 17.86 -9.94 -1.39
C ARG A 491 18.46 -10.17 -0.01
N ALA A 492 18.76 -11.41 0.32
CA ALA A 492 19.38 -11.75 1.60
C ALA A 492 20.75 -11.10 1.77
N PHE A 493 21.09 -10.69 3.00
CA PHE A 493 22.41 -10.19 3.35
C PHE A 493 23.49 -11.29 3.20
N PRO A 494 24.74 -10.91 2.91
CA PRO A 494 25.86 -11.83 3.10
C PRO A 494 26.05 -12.13 4.59
N PHE A 495 26.48 -13.35 4.89
CA PHE A 495 26.84 -13.78 6.26
C PHE A 495 28.32 -14.18 6.38
N ARG A 496 29.08 -14.05 5.29
CA ARG A 496 30.52 -14.34 5.20
C ARG A 496 31.14 -13.67 3.97
N GLY A 497 32.47 -13.70 3.88
CA GLY A 497 33.22 -13.27 2.69
C GLY A 497 33.67 -11.81 2.72
N ALA A 498 33.41 -11.08 3.80
CA ALA A 498 34.02 -9.79 4.03
C ALA A 498 35.41 -9.97 4.67
N ALA A 499 36.39 -9.17 4.22
CA ALA A 499 37.73 -9.14 4.83
C ALA A 499 37.67 -8.57 6.25
N ASP A 500 38.50 -9.09 7.15
CA ASP A 500 38.57 -8.64 8.54
C ASP A 500 38.68 -7.12 8.64
N ASP A 501 38.00 -6.55 9.63
CA ASP A 501 38.10 -5.13 9.94
C ASP A 501 39.47 -4.88 10.60
N PRO A 502 40.36 -4.08 10.01
CA PRO A 502 41.68 -3.82 10.59
C PRO A 502 41.62 -3.17 11.97
N GLN A 503 40.48 -2.58 12.36
CA GLN A 503 40.27 -1.92 13.65
C GLN A 503 39.64 -2.84 14.70
N THR A 504 38.77 -3.79 14.30
CA THR A 504 37.95 -4.58 15.24
C THR A 504 38.16 -6.11 15.14
N GLY A 505 38.95 -6.57 14.17
CA GLY A 505 39.23 -7.99 13.95
C GLY A 505 38.17 -8.66 13.07
N ALA A 506 37.85 -9.92 13.37
CA ALA A 506 36.88 -10.68 12.59
C ALA A 506 35.52 -9.99 12.61
N ILE A 507 34.91 -9.82 11.43
CA ILE A 507 33.59 -9.18 11.30
C ILE A 507 32.53 -10.04 12.01
N GLN A 508 31.80 -9.40 12.92
CA GLN A 508 30.71 -10.02 13.68
C GLN A 508 29.35 -9.70 13.08
N ASP A 509 28.31 -10.39 13.55
CA ASP A 509 26.92 -10.02 13.24
C ASP A 509 26.55 -8.70 13.91
N CYS A 510 25.71 -7.90 13.25
CA CYS A 510 25.16 -6.70 13.86
C CYS A 510 24.23 -7.08 15.02
N HIS A 511 24.34 -6.36 16.13
CA HIS A 511 23.53 -6.56 17.32
C HIS A 511 22.59 -5.37 17.53
N ALA A 512 21.52 -5.58 18.32
CA ALA A 512 20.62 -4.50 18.69
C ALA A 512 21.40 -3.35 19.33
N PRO A 513 21.05 -2.08 19.01
CA PRO A 513 21.83 -0.94 19.44
C PRO A 513 21.75 -0.79 20.96
N ASN A 514 22.90 -0.66 21.60
CA ASN A 514 23.06 -0.58 23.06
C ASN A 514 23.95 0.60 23.50
N GLY A 515 24.17 1.56 22.59
CA GLY A 515 25.05 2.71 22.80
C GLY A 515 26.54 2.43 22.60
N ILE A 516 26.91 1.22 22.18
CA ILE A 516 28.28 0.88 21.77
C ILE A 516 28.37 0.99 20.25
N GLU A 517 29.46 1.59 19.76
CA GLU A 517 29.75 1.73 18.33
C GLU A 517 29.87 0.35 17.67
N GLN A 518 29.22 0.20 16.53
CA GLN A 518 29.27 -0.98 15.69
C GLN A 518 29.69 -0.53 14.29
N LEU A 519 30.97 -0.73 13.97
CA LEU A 519 31.54 -0.37 12.67
C LEU A 519 31.02 -1.31 11.56
N GLN A 520 31.90 -2.10 10.94
CA GLN A 520 31.46 -3.08 9.96
C GLN A 520 30.92 -4.33 10.66
N CYS A 521 29.71 -4.76 10.29
CA CYS A 521 29.10 -6.00 10.79
C CYS A 521 28.22 -6.66 9.71
N TYR A 522 28.00 -7.97 9.84
CA TYR A 522 27.05 -8.72 9.01
C TYR A 522 25.62 -8.37 9.42
N CYS A 523 24.88 -7.81 8.48
CA CYS A 523 23.51 -7.39 8.72
C CYS A 523 22.59 -8.57 9.03
N THR A 524 21.72 -8.40 10.03
CA THR A 524 20.66 -9.36 10.36
C THR A 524 19.29 -8.76 10.06
N THR A 525 18.28 -9.60 9.89
CA THR A 525 16.91 -9.12 9.58
C THR A 525 16.24 -8.37 10.72
N SER A 526 16.79 -8.45 11.93
CA SER A 526 16.32 -7.72 13.11
C SER A 526 16.99 -6.36 13.32
N THR A 527 18.10 -6.08 12.63
CA THR A 527 18.92 -4.86 12.84
C THR A 527 19.06 -4.01 11.58
N CYS A 528 19.08 -4.63 10.39
CA CYS A 528 19.23 -3.94 9.11
C CYS A 528 17.97 -4.07 8.22
N GLY A 529 16.85 -4.52 8.78
CA GLY A 529 15.60 -4.72 8.04
C GLY A 529 15.61 -5.96 7.14
N ALA A 530 14.64 -6.05 6.22
CA ALA A 530 14.33 -7.30 5.54
C ALA A 530 15.43 -7.86 4.60
N GLY A 531 16.38 -7.03 4.18
CA GLY A 531 17.45 -7.41 3.26
C GLY A 531 18.02 -6.22 2.49
N MET A 532 18.80 -6.54 1.46
CA MET A 532 19.33 -5.59 0.49
C MET A 532 18.29 -5.27 -0.58
N LEU A 533 18.14 -3.98 -0.91
CA LEU A 533 17.23 -3.51 -1.96
C LEU A 533 17.52 -4.18 -3.32
N ASP A 534 16.45 -4.63 -3.98
CA ASP A 534 16.47 -5.08 -5.37
C ASP A 534 15.28 -4.44 -6.11
N ALA A 535 15.57 -3.40 -6.88
CA ALA A 535 14.61 -2.59 -7.59
C ALA A 535 13.83 -3.40 -8.63
N ALA A 536 14.50 -4.31 -9.34
CA ALA A 536 13.84 -5.17 -10.32
C ALA A 536 12.80 -6.07 -9.65
N SER A 537 13.17 -6.71 -8.54
CA SER A 537 12.27 -7.61 -7.81
C SER A 537 11.13 -6.85 -7.16
N ALA A 538 11.38 -5.63 -6.67
CA ALA A 538 10.35 -4.76 -6.08
C ALA A 538 9.32 -4.28 -7.13
N VAL A 539 9.79 -3.83 -8.30
CA VAL A 539 8.90 -3.42 -9.41
C VAL A 539 8.13 -4.61 -9.98
N ALA A 540 8.77 -5.77 -10.10
CA ALA A 540 8.09 -7.00 -10.52
C ALA A 540 7.00 -7.41 -9.50
N SER A 541 7.27 -7.25 -8.20
CA SER A 541 6.27 -7.47 -7.13
C SER A 541 5.10 -6.49 -7.24
N ALA A 542 5.34 -5.22 -7.60
CA ALA A 542 4.29 -4.23 -7.81
C ALA A 542 3.33 -4.60 -8.97
N LEU A 543 3.84 -5.30 -10.00
CA LEU A 543 3.05 -5.85 -11.11
C LEU A 543 2.30 -7.15 -10.78
N GLY A 544 2.46 -7.69 -9.56
CA GLY A 544 1.82 -8.93 -9.12
C GLY A 544 0.32 -8.78 -8.87
N LEU A 545 -0.39 -9.91 -8.87
CA LEU A 545 -1.80 -10.00 -8.47
C LEU A 545 -1.95 -9.70 -6.98
N ARG A 546 -2.76 -8.70 -6.61
CA ARG A 546 -3.03 -8.29 -5.24
C ARG A 546 -4.53 -8.19 -4.98
N PRO A 547 -5.14 -9.22 -4.37
CA PRO A 547 -6.54 -9.17 -4.00
C PRO A 547 -6.76 -8.10 -2.92
N ARG A 548 -7.85 -7.33 -3.05
CA ARG A 548 -8.30 -6.37 -2.03
C ARG A 548 -9.74 -6.62 -1.69
N ILE A 549 -10.04 -6.57 -0.39
CA ILE A 549 -11.40 -6.71 0.12
C ILE A 549 -11.85 -5.35 0.62
N SER A 550 -12.96 -4.85 0.07
CA SER A 550 -13.65 -3.67 0.60
C SER A 550 -15.04 -4.04 1.11
N VAL A 551 -15.47 -3.37 2.18
CA VAL A 551 -16.82 -3.45 2.74
C VAL A 551 -17.47 -2.09 2.55
N SER A 552 -18.61 -2.03 1.86
CA SER A 552 -19.19 -0.76 1.39
C SER A 552 -19.76 0.15 2.49
N GLN A 553 -19.95 -0.37 3.71
CA GLN A 553 -20.62 0.34 4.79
C GLN A 553 -20.17 -0.14 6.17
N THR A 554 -20.42 0.68 7.19
CA THR A 554 -20.47 0.19 8.58
C THR A 554 -21.59 -0.82 8.70
N LEU A 555 -21.31 -1.99 9.28
CA LEU A 555 -22.29 -3.07 9.38
C LEU A 555 -22.97 -3.10 10.74
N HIS A 556 -24.28 -3.27 10.72
CA HIS A 556 -25.08 -3.61 11.88
C HIS A 556 -25.75 -4.98 11.74
N PRO A 557 -26.23 -5.59 12.84
CA PRO A 557 -26.95 -6.86 12.79
C PRO A 557 -28.19 -6.79 11.89
N GLY A 558 -28.40 -7.83 11.08
CA GLY A 558 -29.51 -7.95 10.13
C GLY A 558 -29.30 -7.23 8.79
N GLU A 559 -28.25 -6.43 8.64
CA GLU A 559 -27.95 -5.75 7.37
C GLU A 559 -27.22 -6.69 6.40
N VAL A 560 -27.53 -6.56 5.11
CA VAL A 560 -26.79 -7.26 4.06
C VAL A 560 -25.45 -6.57 3.86
N ALA A 561 -24.37 -7.22 4.28
CA ALA A 561 -23.01 -6.81 4.00
C ALA A 561 -22.64 -7.17 2.57
N THR A 562 -22.17 -6.19 1.79
CA THR A 562 -21.58 -6.42 0.48
C THR A 562 -20.07 -6.34 0.57
N LEU A 563 -19.40 -7.45 0.30
CA LEU A 563 -17.96 -7.57 0.14
C LEU A 563 -17.64 -7.37 -1.34
N SER A 564 -16.61 -6.59 -1.66
CA SER A 564 -16.20 -6.38 -3.05
C SER A 564 -14.71 -6.63 -3.26
N SER A 565 -14.40 -7.23 -4.41
CA SER A 565 -13.04 -7.44 -4.91
C SER A 565 -12.59 -6.34 -5.88
N ALA A 566 -13.42 -5.32 -6.15
CA ALA A 566 -13.21 -4.33 -7.20
C ALA A 566 -11.89 -3.54 -7.04
N GLY A 567 -11.39 -3.39 -5.81
CA GLY A 567 -10.09 -2.74 -5.56
C GLY A 567 -8.86 -3.61 -5.85
N SER A 568 -9.04 -4.87 -6.24
CA SER A 568 -7.95 -5.82 -6.49
C SER A 568 -7.12 -5.41 -7.70
N LEU A 569 -5.81 -5.60 -7.59
CA LEU A 569 -4.86 -5.21 -8.62
C LEU A 569 -4.36 -6.42 -9.40
N LEU A 570 -4.28 -6.26 -10.72
CA LEU A 570 -3.78 -7.25 -11.65
C LEU A 570 -2.53 -6.69 -12.36
N GLY A 571 -1.68 -7.59 -12.83
CA GLY A 571 -0.58 -7.19 -13.71
C GLY A 571 -1.09 -6.64 -15.05
N ASN A 572 -0.28 -5.80 -15.69
CA ASN A 572 -0.63 -5.18 -16.97
C ASN A 572 -1.05 -6.22 -18.02
N GLY A 573 -2.18 -5.97 -18.68
CA GLY A 573 -2.73 -6.83 -19.73
C GLY A 573 -3.37 -8.13 -19.23
N ARG A 574 -3.55 -8.30 -17.91
CA ARG A 574 -4.22 -9.47 -17.33
C ARG A 574 -5.68 -9.19 -17.00
N SER A 575 -6.47 -10.26 -16.93
CA SER A 575 -7.88 -10.22 -16.55
C SER A 575 -8.18 -11.24 -15.46
N VAL A 576 -9.21 -10.97 -14.66
CA VAL A 576 -9.68 -11.93 -13.65
C VAL A 576 -10.27 -13.16 -14.35
N ALA A 577 -9.72 -14.34 -14.07
CA ALA A 577 -10.28 -15.61 -14.51
C ALA A 577 -11.26 -16.20 -13.49
N SER A 578 -10.98 -16.04 -12.20
CA SER A 578 -11.90 -16.48 -11.15
C SER A 578 -11.80 -15.64 -9.89
N VAL A 579 -12.90 -15.59 -9.15
CA VAL A 579 -13.00 -15.01 -7.80
C VAL A 579 -13.61 -16.07 -6.91
N GLN A 580 -13.15 -16.16 -5.66
CA GLN A 580 -13.69 -17.06 -4.65
C GLN A 580 -13.67 -16.37 -3.28
N TRP A 581 -14.84 -16.32 -2.64
CA TRP A 581 -15.02 -15.81 -1.29
C TRP A 581 -15.21 -16.96 -0.31
N GLN A 582 -14.57 -16.85 0.85
CA GLN A 582 -14.66 -17.83 1.91
C GLN A 582 -14.82 -17.13 3.26
N ILE A 583 -15.72 -17.61 4.10
CA ILE A 583 -15.76 -17.25 5.53
C ILE A 583 -14.72 -18.11 6.24
N LEU A 584 -13.74 -17.47 6.89
CA LEU A 584 -12.71 -18.17 7.65
C LEU A 584 -13.19 -18.43 9.07
N ASP A 585 -13.74 -17.40 9.72
CA ASP A 585 -14.39 -17.49 11.01
C ASP A 585 -15.64 -16.62 11.01
N GLY A 586 -16.80 -17.25 11.21
CA GLY A 586 -18.09 -16.57 11.28
C GLY A 586 -18.33 -15.82 12.59
N GLY A 587 -17.48 -16.02 13.62
CA GLY A 587 -17.62 -15.41 14.95
C GLY A 587 -18.92 -15.74 15.66
N GLY A 588 -19.63 -16.80 15.22
CA GLY A 588 -20.99 -17.13 15.66
C GLY A 588 -22.07 -16.18 15.14
N ILE A 589 -21.72 -15.16 14.35
CA ILE A 589 -22.63 -14.13 13.84
C ILE A 589 -22.91 -14.26 12.35
N VAL A 590 -22.07 -14.96 11.58
CA VAL A 590 -22.28 -15.26 10.16
C VAL A 590 -22.06 -16.76 9.94
N SER A 591 -23.04 -17.46 9.36
CA SER A 591 -22.95 -18.90 9.09
C SER A 591 -22.62 -19.24 7.64
N ALA A 592 -23.00 -18.39 6.68
CA ALA A 592 -22.78 -18.59 5.26
C ALA A 592 -22.81 -17.26 4.49
N LEU A 593 -22.25 -17.28 3.26
CA LEU A 593 -22.48 -16.23 2.28
C LEU A 593 -23.92 -16.35 1.76
N SER A 594 -24.63 -15.23 1.63
CA SER A 594 -25.99 -15.18 1.08
C SER A 594 -26.03 -15.14 -0.45
N GLY A 595 -24.91 -14.82 -1.12
CA GLY A 595 -24.81 -14.80 -2.57
C GLY A 595 -23.43 -14.40 -3.10
N GLY A 596 -23.18 -14.68 -4.38
CA GLY A 596 -22.03 -14.15 -5.12
C GLY A 596 -20.65 -14.69 -4.71
N ALA A 597 -20.59 -15.89 -4.11
CA ALA A 597 -19.36 -16.48 -3.59
C ALA A 597 -18.23 -16.63 -4.64
N ASP A 598 -18.59 -16.71 -5.92
CA ASP A 598 -17.68 -16.85 -7.06
C ASP A 598 -17.66 -15.62 -7.98
N THR A 599 -18.19 -14.49 -7.52
CA THR A 599 -18.29 -13.25 -8.29
C THR A 599 -17.50 -12.11 -7.67
N ALA A 600 -17.40 -10.97 -8.37
CA ALA A 600 -16.69 -9.79 -7.87
C ALA A 600 -17.29 -9.18 -6.59
N GLN A 601 -18.54 -9.54 -6.25
CA GLN A 601 -19.20 -9.13 -5.03
C GLN A 601 -19.83 -10.34 -4.34
N ALA A 602 -19.58 -10.49 -3.05
CA ALA A 602 -20.26 -11.48 -2.23
C ALA A 602 -21.13 -10.77 -1.19
N THR A 603 -22.28 -11.35 -0.88
CA THR A 603 -23.18 -10.84 0.15
C THR A 603 -23.24 -11.80 1.33
N LEU A 604 -23.45 -11.26 2.53
CA LEU A 604 -23.74 -12.01 3.75
C LEU A 604 -24.57 -11.16 4.70
N THR A 605 -25.18 -11.75 5.72
CA THR A 605 -25.98 -11.02 6.72
C THR A 605 -25.56 -11.43 8.12
N PRO A 606 -24.88 -10.56 8.89
CA PRO A 606 -24.53 -10.86 10.27
C PRO A 606 -25.77 -10.85 11.17
N GLY A 607 -25.97 -11.88 11.98
CA GLY A 607 -27.12 -12.01 12.88
C GLY A 607 -26.98 -11.29 14.21
N ALA A 608 -25.77 -10.88 14.60
CA ALA A 608 -25.50 -10.18 15.85
C ALA A 608 -24.24 -9.31 15.77
N THR A 609 -24.03 -8.49 16.81
CA THR A 609 -22.82 -7.67 16.95
C THR A 609 -21.59 -8.55 17.22
N GLY A 610 -20.45 -8.19 16.66
CA GLY A 610 -19.22 -8.96 16.84
C GLY A 610 -18.25 -8.75 15.69
N ARG A 611 -17.43 -9.77 15.42
CA ARG A 611 -16.48 -9.77 14.32
C ARG A 611 -16.54 -11.08 13.57
N PHE A 612 -16.34 -11.04 12.27
CA PHE A 612 -16.15 -12.22 11.43
C PHE A 612 -14.95 -11.98 10.50
N SER A 613 -14.34 -13.04 9.98
CA SER A 613 -13.22 -12.94 9.05
C SER A 613 -13.52 -13.65 7.73
N VAL A 614 -13.05 -13.05 6.64
CA VAL A 614 -13.27 -13.53 5.27
C VAL A 614 -11.97 -13.56 4.50
N ARG A 615 -11.89 -14.48 3.55
CA ARG A 615 -10.84 -14.58 2.54
C ARG A 615 -11.42 -14.36 1.15
N LEU A 616 -10.72 -13.55 0.37
CA LEU A 616 -10.89 -13.40 -1.07
C LEU A 616 -9.73 -14.10 -1.75
N THR A 617 -10.01 -14.96 -2.71
CA THR A 617 -9.01 -15.54 -3.62
C THR A 617 -9.35 -15.12 -5.04
N ILE A 618 -8.37 -14.60 -5.76
CA ILE A 618 -8.50 -14.24 -7.18
C ILE A 618 -7.49 -15.08 -7.95
N ALA A 619 -7.89 -15.55 -9.13
CA ALA A 619 -6.96 -16.04 -10.14
C ALA A 619 -7.05 -15.19 -11.40
N ASP A 620 -5.90 -14.92 -12.03
CA ASP A 620 -5.84 -14.26 -13.33
C ASP A 620 -5.92 -15.26 -14.50
N ASP A 621 -6.04 -14.74 -15.72
CA ASP A 621 -6.10 -15.48 -16.98
C ASP A 621 -4.82 -16.26 -17.33
N GLN A 622 -3.76 -16.08 -16.55
CA GLN A 622 -2.49 -16.80 -16.66
C GLN A 622 -2.35 -17.89 -15.60
N GLY A 623 -3.39 -18.11 -14.77
CA GLY A 623 -3.42 -19.14 -13.74
C GLY A 623 -2.67 -18.77 -12.45
N LEU A 624 -2.22 -17.53 -12.30
CA LEU A 624 -1.70 -17.04 -11.03
C LEU A 624 -2.86 -16.76 -10.08
N ALA A 625 -2.80 -17.34 -8.88
CA ALA A 625 -3.79 -17.13 -7.84
C ALA A 625 -3.16 -16.51 -6.60
N ALA A 626 -3.87 -15.58 -5.96
CA ALA A 626 -3.48 -14.95 -4.71
C ALA A 626 -4.71 -14.75 -3.82
N SER A 627 -4.48 -14.65 -2.52
CA SER A 627 -5.55 -14.45 -1.54
C SER A 627 -5.29 -13.23 -0.64
N ALA A 628 -6.35 -12.59 -0.19
CA ALA A 628 -6.34 -11.59 0.88
C ALA A 628 -7.37 -11.97 1.94
N GLU A 629 -7.13 -11.53 3.17
CA GLU A 629 -8.00 -11.78 4.31
C GLU A 629 -8.31 -10.48 5.02
N THR A 630 -9.50 -10.37 5.60
CA THR A 630 -9.86 -9.24 6.45
C THR A 630 -10.78 -9.66 7.58
N VAL A 631 -10.75 -8.90 8.68
CA VAL A 631 -11.67 -9.01 9.80
C VAL A 631 -12.65 -7.85 9.73
N VAL A 632 -13.94 -8.17 9.68
CA VAL A 632 -15.02 -7.19 9.58
C VAL A 632 -15.71 -7.08 10.93
N SER A 633 -15.92 -5.85 11.39
CA SER A 633 -16.64 -5.56 12.64
C SER A 633 -18.09 -5.20 12.36
N VAL A 634 -19.00 -5.76 13.17
CA VAL A 634 -20.43 -5.50 13.16
C VAL A 634 -20.79 -4.79 14.46
N LEU A 635 -21.23 -3.54 14.37
CA LEU A 635 -21.48 -2.65 15.50
C LEU A 635 -22.95 -2.68 15.93
N PRO A 636 -23.27 -2.42 17.20
CA PRO A 636 -24.66 -2.27 17.63
C PRO A 636 -25.32 -1.04 16.99
N TYR A 637 -26.65 -1.04 16.91
CA TYR A 637 -27.40 0.19 16.64
C TYR A 637 -27.31 1.12 17.85
N VAL A 638 -26.98 2.39 17.61
CA VAL A 638 -26.82 3.40 18.67
C VAL A 638 -27.86 4.49 18.45
N THR A 639 -28.65 4.79 19.48
CA THR A 639 -29.57 5.93 19.49
C THR A 639 -28.79 7.24 19.58
N ILE A 640 -29.37 8.34 19.09
CA ILE A 640 -28.90 9.70 19.42
C ILE A 640 -29.79 10.32 20.49
N ALA A 641 -29.31 11.36 21.17
CA ALA A 641 -30.17 12.14 22.06
C ALA A 641 -31.33 12.78 21.28
N GLY A 642 -32.54 12.72 21.83
CA GLY A 642 -33.79 13.15 21.20
C GLY A 642 -34.56 12.01 20.51
N TRP A 643 -35.34 12.35 19.49
CA TRP A 643 -36.27 11.45 18.83
C TRP A 643 -35.62 10.57 17.78
N ASN A 644 -35.74 9.25 17.97
CA ASN A 644 -35.27 8.20 17.08
C ASN A 644 -36.48 7.42 16.55
N LEU A 645 -36.60 7.28 15.22
CA LEU A 645 -37.59 6.39 14.60
C LEU A 645 -36.92 5.04 14.33
N LEU A 646 -37.36 4.02 15.06
CA LEU A 646 -36.75 2.69 15.09
C LEU A 646 -37.77 1.63 14.66
N GLY A 647 -37.27 0.43 14.42
CA GLY A 647 -38.04 -0.70 13.94
C GLY A 647 -37.67 -2.00 14.61
N ASN A 648 -38.66 -2.84 14.88
CA ASN A 648 -38.41 -4.21 15.32
C ASN A 648 -38.28 -5.14 14.12
N GLY A 649 -37.06 -5.28 13.60
CA GLY A 649 -36.78 -6.21 12.49
C GLY A 649 -36.79 -7.69 12.86
N ALA A 650 -36.87 -8.05 14.15
CA ALA A 650 -36.81 -9.44 14.60
C ALA A 650 -38.08 -10.23 14.29
N GLU A 651 -38.02 -11.56 14.36
CA GLU A 651 -39.20 -12.43 14.31
C GLU A 651 -40.03 -12.44 15.61
N SER A 652 -39.43 -12.01 16.73
CA SER A 652 -40.05 -11.98 18.05
C SER A 652 -40.50 -10.57 18.46
N ALA A 653 -41.51 -10.49 19.31
CA ALA A 653 -41.89 -9.23 19.94
C ALA A 653 -40.83 -8.75 20.95
N LEU A 654 -40.59 -7.44 21.01
CA LEU A 654 -39.79 -6.79 22.04
C LEU A 654 -40.64 -6.54 23.28
N ASP A 655 -40.10 -6.85 24.45
CA ASP A 655 -40.60 -6.34 25.72
C ASP A 655 -40.07 -4.91 25.93
N VAL A 656 -40.99 -3.95 25.96
CA VAL A 656 -40.64 -2.53 25.99
C VAL A 656 -39.99 -2.13 27.31
N ALA A 657 -40.42 -2.70 28.43
CA ALA A 657 -39.84 -2.40 29.73
C ALA A 657 -38.45 -3.02 29.88
N ALA A 658 -38.25 -4.23 29.35
CA ALA A 658 -36.93 -4.88 29.38
C ALA A 658 -35.88 -4.11 28.56
N VAL A 659 -36.27 -3.55 27.42
CA VAL A 659 -35.34 -2.85 26.52
C VAL A 659 -35.17 -1.37 26.87
N PHE A 660 -36.25 -0.69 27.29
CA PHE A 660 -36.30 0.77 27.46
C PHE A 660 -36.59 1.21 28.90
N GLY A 661 -36.47 0.31 29.87
CA GLY A 661 -36.74 0.57 31.29
C GLY A 661 -35.72 1.46 32.02
N ASP A 662 -34.58 1.77 31.41
CA ASP A 662 -33.55 2.61 32.02
C ASP A 662 -33.94 4.10 31.95
N ALA A 663 -34.47 4.61 33.06
CA ALA A 663 -34.90 6.00 33.20
C ALA A 663 -33.76 7.03 33.07
N THR A 664 -32.49 6.62 33.12
CA THR A 664 -31.36 7.51 32.84
C THR A 664 -31.13 7.72 31.35
N LYS A 665 -31.62 6.78 30.51
CA LYS A 665 -31.39 6.77 29.05
C LYS A 665 -32.63 7.14 28.24
N VAL A 666 -33.83 6.80 28.71
CA VAL A 666 -35.06 6.94 27.92
C VAL A 666 -36.05 7.87 28.62
N ASN A 667 -36.62 8.82 27.85
CA ASN A 667 -37.75 9.63 28.26
C ASN A 667 -39.06 8.89 28.02
N ALA A 668 -39.27 8.42 26.79
CA ALA A 668 -40.51 7.76 26.38
C ALA A 668 -40.33 6.89 25.13
N VAL A 669 -41.22 5.91 24.99
CA VAL A 669 -41.38 5.08 23.78
C VAL A 669 -42.81 5.22 23.29
N TRP A 670 -42.97 5.45 21.99
CA TRP A 670 -44.27 5.69 21.36
C TRP A 670 -44.45 4.80 20.13
N LYS A 671 -45.65 4.29 19.94
CA LYS A 671 -46.00 3.49 18.76
C LYS A 671 -47.44 3.76 18.34
N TRP A 672 -47.71 3.79 17.05
CA TRP A 672 -49.07 3.85 16.53
C TRP A 672 -49.67 2.45 16.41
N VAL A 673 -50.90 2.28 16.93
CA VAL A 673 -51.57 0.98 17.01
C VAL A 673 -52.91 1.05 16.27
N ASN A 674 -53.05 0.21 15.24
CA ASN A 674 -54.24 0.16 14.39
C ASN A 674 -55.35 -0.76 14.92
N SER A 675 -55.01 -1.71 15.82
CA SER A 675 -55.97 -2.66 16.42
C SER A 675 -55.43 -3.22 17.74
N GLY A 676 -56.28 -3.46 18.76
CA GLY A 676 -55.82 -4.02 20.04
C GLY A 676 -56.91 -4.14 21.12
N ASN A 677 -56.59 -4.80 22.25
CA ASN A 677 -57.54 -5.23 23.29
C ASN A 677 -57.52 -4.41 24.60
N ALA A 678 -56.90 -3.23 24.63
CA ALA A 678 -56.88 -2.43 25.86
C ALA A 678 -58.28 -1.87 26.13
N THR A 679 -58.91 -2.32 27.21
CA THR A 679 -60.26 -1.89 27.62
C THR A 679 -60.34 -0.37 27.76
N GLY A 680 -61.20 0.28 26.97
CA GLY A 680 -61.54 1.71 27.13
C GLY A 680 -60.92 2.70 26.13
N VAL A 681 -60.15 2.26 25.14
CA VAL A 681 -59.59 3.15 24.09
C VAL A 681 -60.17 2.79 22.72
N ALA A 682 -60.63 3.79 21.96
CA ALA A 682 -61.04 3.62 20.57
C ALA A 682 -59.80 3.61 19.66
N TYR A 683 -59.67 2.61 18.79
CA TYR A 683 -58.58 2.51 17.83
C TYR A 683 -58.96 3.12 16.47
N PRO A 684 -57.98 3.62 15.69
CA PRO A 684 -56.53 3.59 15.93
C PRO A 684 -56.07 4.64 16.96
N ALA A 685 -55.01 4.34 17.72
CA ALA A 685 -54.53 5.19 18.81
C ALA A 685 -53.01 5.12 19.00
N TRP A 686 -52.45 6.17 19.62
CA TRP A 686 -51.08 6.14 20.13
C TRP A 686 -50.98 5.25 21.36
N ALA A 687 -49.96 4.40 21.39
CA ALA A 687 -49.52 3.64 22.56
C ALA A 687 -48.23 4.24 23.13
N PHE A 688 -48.12 4.24 24.46
CA PHE A 688 -47.11 4.96 25.20
C PHE A 688 -46.48 4.12 26.32
N TYR A 689 -45.16 4.27 26.50
CA TYR A 689 -44.41 3.79 27.66
C TYR A 689 -43.42 4.87 28.13
N THR A 690 -43.24 5.00 29.45
CA THR A 690 -42.14 5.80 30.02
C THR A 690 -41.55 5.13 31.25
N PRO A 691 -40.21 4.98 31.34
CA PRO A 691 -39.57 4.45 32.55
C PRO A 691 -39.52 5.48 33.69
N THR A 692 -39.92 6.73 33.45
CA THR A 692 -39.77 7.82 34.42
C THR A 692 -40.90 7.88 35.46
N GLN A 693 -42.01 7.17 35.22
CA GLN A 693 -43.14 7.10 36.15
C GLN A 693 -43.11 5.80 36.96
N SER A 694 -43.58 5.84 38.22
CA SER A 694 -43.52 4.71 39.15
C SER A 694 -44.35 3.49 38.73
N ASP A 695 -45.40 3.69 37.93
CA ASP A 695 -46.24 2.65 37.33
C ASP A 695 -45.88 2.40 35.85
N SER A 696 -44.69 2.86 35.42
CA SER A 696 -44.26 2.90 34.02
C SER A 696 -45.14 3.75 33.08
N GLY A 697 -46.03 4.60 33.62
CA GLY A 697 -46.88 5.50 32.86
C GLY A 697 -48.23 4.92 32.44
N SER A 698 -48.64 3.77 32.99
CA SER A 698 -49.90 3.11 32.63
C SER A 698 -51.15 3.95 32.98
N ALA A 699 -51.19 4.55 34.16
CA ALA A 699 -52.27 5.45 34.58
C ALA A 699 -52.24 6.75 33.79
N PHE A 700 -51.05 7.26 33.46
CA PHE A 700 -50.90 8.44 32.62
C PHE A 700 -51.46 8.18 31.21
N ALA A 701 -51.12 7.05 30.58
CA ALA A 701 -51.64 6.66 29.28
C ALA A 701 -53.18 6.63 29.29
N ALA A 702 -53.78 5.94 30.27
CA ALA A 702 -55.23 5.88 30.43
C ALA A 702 -55.86 7.28 30.60
N SER A 703 -55.26 8.16 31.41
CA SER A 703 -55.77 9.52 31.65
C SER A 703 -55.76 10.42 30.40
N LYS A 704 -54.96 10.08 29.40
CA LYS A 704 -54.81 10.83 28.14
C LYS A 704 -55.48 10.14 26.95
N GLY A 705 -56.14 9.01 27.16
CA GLY A 705 -56.75 8.22 26.09
C GLY A 705 -55.73 7.51 25.20
N TYR A 706 -54.51 7.28 25.70
CA TYR A 706 -53.50 6.47 25.02
C TYR A 706 -53.55 5.02 25.49
N ALA A 707 -53.17 4.10 24.60
CA ALA A 707 -52.93 2.72 25.01
C ALA A 707 -51.61 2.62 25.80
N PHE A 708 -51.52 1.71 26.75
CA PHE A 708 -50.25 1.41 27.43
C PHE A 708 -49.42 0.44 26.58
N LEU A 709 -48.16 0.80 26.33
CA LEU A 709 -47.27 0.04 25.45
C LEU A 709 -46.41 -0.94 26.25
N THR A 710 -46.70 -2.24 26.12
CA THR A 710 -45.93 -3.31 26.77
C THR A 710 -45.05 -4.08 25.78
N THR A 711 -45.52 -4.24 24.54
CA THR A 711 -44.82 -5.02 23.51
C THR A 711 -44.79 -4.31 22.16
N ILE A 712 -43.71 -4.53 21.41
CA ILE A 712 -43.58 -4.14 20.01
C ILE A 712 -43.35 -5.43 19.21
N ASN A 713 -44.34 -5.83 18.42
CA ASN A 713 -44.30 -7.05 17.62
C ASN A 713 -43.27 -6.97 16.50
N ALA A 714 -42.93 -8.14 15.98
CA ALA A 714 -42.10 -8.32 14.80
C ALA A 714 -42.63 -7.50 13.60
N GLY A 715 -41.77 -6.68 13.01
CA GLY A 715 -42.04 -5.87 11.82
C GLY A 715 -42.64 -4.49 12.07
N GLU A 716 -42.86 -4.11 13.33
CA GLU A 716 -43.48 -2.84 13.68
C GLU A 716 -42.43 -1.74 13.89
N GLY A 717 -42.72 -0.54 13.40
CA GLY A 717 -41.95 0.66 13.71
C GLY A 717 -42.43 1.34 15.00
N PHE A 718 -41.55 2.11 15.64
CA PHE A 718 -41.83 2.83 16.89
C PHE A 718 -40.85 3.99 17.08
N TRP A 719 -41.16 4.91 17.98
CA TRP A 719 -40.35 6.07 18.34
C TRP A 719 -39.75 5.91 19.73
N VAL A 720 -38.50 6.33 19.89
CA VAL A 720 -37.82 6.44 21.19
C VAL A 720 -37.30 7.86 21.34
N ASP A 721 -37.70 8.51 22.43
CA ASP A 721 -37.08 9.74 22.90
C ASP A 721 -35.97 9.40 23.91
N ALA A 722 -34.72 9.51 23.47
CA ALA A 722 -33.55 9.15 24.25
C ALA A 722 -32.91 10.39 24.91
N LYS A 723 -32.58 10.29 26.19
CA LYS A 723 -31.86 11.35 26.94
C LYS A 723 -30.41 11.47 26.50
N VAL A 724 -29.78 10.33 26.24
CA VAL A 724 -28.37 10.19 25.84
C VAL A 724 -28.28 9.12 24.77
N ALA A 725 -27.19 9.12 24.00
CA ALA A 725 -26.91 8.02 23.08
C ALA A 725 -26.67 6.71 23.82
N PHE A 726 -27.26 5.61 23.36
CA PHE A 726 -27.00 4.28 23.90
C PHE A 726 -27.18 3.18 22.86
N ALA A 727 -26.48 2.06 23.05
CA ALA A 727 -26.60 0.88 22.19
C ALA A 727 -27.91 0.13 22.47
N LEU A 728 -28.66 -0.19 21.42
CA LEU A 728 -29.83 -1.06 21.49
C LEU A 728 -29.41 -2.53 21.56
N PRO A 729 -30.13 -3.38 22.31
CA PRO A 729 -29.90 -4.81 22.27
C PRO A 729 -30.14 -5.35 20.85
N SER A 730 -29.27 -6.26 20.41
CA SER A 730 -29.35 -6.87 19.09
C SER A 730 -30.65 -7.69 18.98
N PRO A 731 -31.53 -7.43 18.00
CA PRO A 731 -32.61 -8.34 17.71
C PRO A 731 -32.04 -9.70 17.29
N SER A 732 -32.35 -10.77 18.03
CA SER A 732 -32.01 -12.15 17.63
C SER A 732 -33.12 -12.69 16.74
N GLY A 733 -32.83 -12.99 15.47
CA GLY A 733 -33.78 -13.59 14.54
C GLY A 733 -33.49 -13.21 13.09
N ALA A 734 -34.07 -13.95 12.15
CA ALA A 734 -34.06 -13.52 10.75
C ALA A 734 -34.88 -12.22 10.61
N PRO A 735 -34.45 -11.26 9.76
CA PRO A 735 -35.30 -10.14 9.41
C PRO A 735 -36.64 -10.65 8.90
N VAL A 736 -37.74 -10.08 9.40
CA VAL A 736 -39.02 -10.31 8.75
C VAL A 736 -38.91 -9.82 7.30
N LEU A 737 -39.54 -10.53 6.35
CA LEU A 737 -39.56 -10.16 4.94
C LEU A 737 -40.83 -9.38 4.58
N SER A 738 -40.69 -8.37 3.72
CA SER A 738 -41.74 -7.55 3.11
C SER A 738 -42.79 -8.39 2.39
N SER A 739 -42.40 -9.54 1.83
CA SER A 739 -43.34 -10.51 1.25
C SER A 739 -44.24 -11.20 2.27
N SER A 740 -44.02 -11.01 3.58
CA SER A 740 -44.86 -11.56 4.64
C SER A 740 -46.08 -10.71 4.99
N PHE A 741 -46.21 -9.51 4.40
CA PHE A 741 -47.44 -8.71 4.53
C PHE A 741 -48.57 -9.34 3.71
N ALA A 742 -49.77 -9.42 4.29
CA ALA A 742 -50.98 -9.93 3.63
C ALA A 742 -52.06 -8.84 3.53
N PRO A 743 -52.96 -8.88 2.53
CA PRO A 743 -54.16 -8.04 2.53
C PRO A 743 -55.04 -8.34 3.75
N ALA A 744 -55.75 -7.32 4.25
CA ALA A 744 -56.48 -7.31 5.53
C ALA A 744 -57.54 -8.42 5.78
N ASN A 745 -57.80 -9.29 4.80
CA ASN A 745 -58.84 -10.32 4.87
C ASN A 745 -58.30 -11.77 4.93
N ALA A 746 -56.98 -11.98 5.07
CA ALA A 746 -56.40 -13.32 5.18
C ALA A 746 -56.45 -13.83 6.63
N GLY A 747 -57.34 -14.77 6.94
CA GLY A 747 -57.36 -15.44 8.25
C GLY A 747 -56.11 -16.31 8.49
N GLY A 748 -55.70 -16.43 9.76
CA GLY A 748 -54.56 -17.26 10.21
C GLY A 748 -53.38 -16.46 10.78
N ALA A 749 -52.20 -17.07 10.91
CA ALA A 749 -50.98 -16.43 11.42
C ALA A 749 -50.52 -15.19 10.61
N GLY A 750 -51.04 -15.02 9.39
CA GLY A 750 -50.86 -13.82 8.55
C GLY A 750 -51.69 -12.59 8.97
N ALA A 751 -52.67 -12.74 9.88
CA ALA A 751 -53.51 -11.64 10.34
C ALA A 751 -52.75 -10.60 11.20
N ALA A 752 -51.65 -10.99 11.84
CA ALA A 752 -50.81 -10.08 12.64
C ALA A 752 -49.97 -9.11 11.79
N ARG A 753 -49.92 -9.32 10.47
CA ARG A 753 -49.11 -8.55 9.50
C ARG A 753 -49.96 -8.02 8.36
N ALA A 754 -51.23 -7.74 8.63
CA ALA A 754 -52.12 -7.07 7.70
C ALA A 754 -51.90 -5.56 7.73
N LEU A 755 -51.61 -4.96 6.58
CA LEU A 755 -51.63 -3.50 6.45
C LEU A 755 -53.10 -3.04 6.44
N THR A 756 -53.43 -2.06 7.28
CA THR A 756 -54.79 -1.50 7.36
C THR A 756 -54.91 -0.24 6.49
N LEU A 757 -56.13 0.10 6.10
CA LEU A 757 -56.41 1.37 5.41
C LEU A 757 -55.93 2.55 6.27
N GLY A 758 -55.28 3.55 5.64
CA GLY A 758 -54.65 4.67 6.34
C GLY A 758 -53.20 4.41 6.76
N TRP A 759 -52.79 4.95 7.91
CA TRP A 759 -51.38 4.97 8.32
C TRP A 759 -50.95 3.68 9.02
N ASN A 760 -49.78 3.17 8.62
CA ASN A 760 -49.12 2.02 9.21
C ASN A 760 -47.67 2.38 9.53
N GLN A 761 -47.19 2.00 10.71
CA GLN A 761 -45.81 2.18 11.13
C GLN A 761 -45.09 0.84 11.07
N ILE A 762 -44.08 0.72 10.21
CA ILE A 762 -43.47 -0.56 9.81
C ILE A 762 -41.95 -0.48 9.81
N SER A 763 -41.28 -1.63 9.86
CA SER A 763 -39.81 -1.70 9.82
C SER A 763 -39.26 -2.70 8.81
N ILE A 764 -40.11 -3.42 8.09
CA ILE A 764 -39.75 -4.57 7.25
C ILE A 764 -39.24 -4.11 5.88
N GLY A 765 -38.13 -3.37 5.90
CA GLY A 765 -37.58 -2.73 4.71
C GLY A 765 -36.83 -3.67 3.76
N ASP A 766 -36.36 -4.83 4.24
CA ASP A 766 -35.62 -5.85 3.47
C ASP A 766 -34.42 -5.35 2.65
N ASN A 767 -33.87 -4.17 2.97
CA ASN A 767 -32.95 -3.46 2.10
C ASN A 767 -33.48 -3.26 0.67
N LEU A 768 -34.80 -3.04 0.54
CA LEU A 768 -35.47 -2.69 -0.70
C LEU A 768 -35.58 -1.17 -0.82
N THR A 769 -35.45 -0.64 -2.04
CA THR A 769 -35.86 0.74 -2.32
C THR A 769 -37.37 0.92 -2.06
N PRO A 770 -37.87 2.13 -1.79
CA PRO A 770 -39.31 2.37 -1.60
C PRO A 770 -40.18 1.79 -2.74
N GLY A 771 -39.70 1.86 -3.98
CA GLY A 771 -40.37 1.28 -5.15
C GLY A 771 -40.42 -0.25 -5.13
N GLN A 772 -39.29 -0.89 -4.80
CA GLN A 772 -39.23 -2.35 -4.66
C GLN A 772 -40.08 -2.84 -3.48
N PHE A 773 -40.08 -2.13 -2.35
CA PHE A 773 -40.94 -2.43 -1.22
C PHE A 773 -42.42 -2.34 -1.60
N ASN A 774 -42.84 -1.26 -2.27
CA ASN A 774 -44.21 -1.10 -2.77
C ASN A 774 -44.62 -2.23 -3.73
N ALA A 775 -43.69 -2.76 -4.52
CA ALA A 775 -43.92 -3.93 -5.37
C ALA A 775 -44.01 -5.24 -4.56
N ALA A 776 -43.14 -5.44 -3.57
CA ALA A 776 -43.10 -6.66 -2.76
C ALA A 776 -44.41 -6.91 -1.99
N ILE A 777 -45.04 -5.85 -1.48
CA ILE A 777 -46.30 -5.94 -0.73
C ILE A 777 -47.55 -6.13 -1.62
N SER A 778 -47.39 -6.23 -2.94
CA SER A 778 -48.51 -6.21 -3.91
C SER A 778 -49.09 -7.57 -4.32
N GLY A 779 -48.41 -8.68 -4.02
CA GLY A 779 -48.94 -10.05 -4.11
C GLY A 779 -49.46 -10.56 -5.46
N THR A 780 -49.42 -9.80 -6.58
CA THR A 780 -49.92 -10.27 -7.88
C THR A 780 -48.96 -9.95 -9.04
N ALA A 781 -48.65 -10.98 -9.83
CA ALA A 781 -48.15 -10.82 -11.18
C ALA A 781 -49.19 -10.05 -12.01
N THR A 782 -48.74 -8.98 -12.67
CA THR A 782 -49.39 -8.23 -13.78
C THR A 782 -50.76 -8.75 -14.26
N PRO A 783 -51.84 -7.93 -14.18
CA PRO A 783 -53.01 -8.07 -15.06
C PRO A 783 -52.81 -7.27 -16.37
N PRO A 784 -53.50 -7.64 -17.46
CA PRO A 784 -53.21 -7.13 -18.81
C PRO A 784 -53.53 -5.65 -18.96
N LEU A 785 -52.59 -4.95 -19.61
CA LEU A 785 -52.62 -3.53 -19.94
C LEU A 785 -53.76 -3.19 -20.92
N GLY A 786 -54.70 -2.36 -20.47
CA GLY A 786 -55.59 -1.59 -21.34
C GLY A 786 -55.32 -0.09 -21.15
N ALA A 787 -55.20 0.66 -22.25
CA ALA A 787 -54.90 2.09 -22.23
C ALA A 787 -55.99 2.87 -21.46
N GLY A 788 -55.58 3.55 -20.38
CA GLY A 788 -56.44 4.48 -19.63
C GLY A 788 -56.80 4.10 -18.19
N MET A 789 -56.21 3.05 -17.59
CA MET A 789 -56.44 2.72 -16.17
C MET A 789 -55.17 2.76 -15.32
N SER A 790 -55.31 3.32 -14.11
CA SER A 790 -54.30 3.57 -13.09
C SER A 790 -53.64 2.30 -12.58
N VAL A 791 -52.33 2.35 -12.36
CA VAL A 791 -51.54 1.37 -11.59
C VAL A 791 -52.26 1.05 -10.27
N PRO A 792 -52.39 -0.21 -9.84
CA PRO A 792 -52.84 -0.50 -8.48
C PRO A 792 -51.75 -0.01 -7.52
N THR A 793 -51.86 1.23 -7.06
CA THR A 793 -50.98 1.80 -6.04
C THR A 793 -51.39 1.25 -4.69
N ASN A 794 -50.55 0.42 -4.07
CA ASN A 794 -50.80 -0.05 -2.70
C ASN A 794 -50.41 1.00 -1.67
N LEU A 795 -49.43 1.87 -1.96
CA LEU A 795 -49.07 2.99 -1.09
C LEU A 795 -49.48 4.34 -1.70
N ILE A 796 -50.02 5.23 -0.85
CA ILE A 796 -50.17 6.66 -1.14
C ILE A 796 -48.83 7.37 -0.98
N THR A 797 -48.17 7.15 0.17
CA THR A 797 -46.88 7.75 0.52
C THR A 797 -46.09 6.87 1.48
N LEU A 798 -44.77 7.02 1.45
CA LEU A 798 -43.81 6.43 2.40
C LEU A 798 -42.95 7.54 3.02
N TRP A 799 -42.74 7.48 4.33
CA TRP A 799 -42.01 8.49 5.10
C TRP A 799 -41.04 7.85 6.09
N ALA A 800 -39.86 8.44 6.27
CA ALA A 800 -38.93 8.05 7.33
C ALA A 800 -38.29 9.29 7.95
N TRP A 801 -37.87 9.21 9.20
CA TRP A 801 -37.26 10.33 9.91
C TRP A 801 -35.75 10.17 10.02
N ASP A 802 -35.01 11.21 9.65
CA ASP A 802 -33.59 11.31 9.91
C ASP A 802 -33.36 12.07 11.22
N ALA A 803 -32.92 11.36 12.26
CA ALA A 803 -32.69 11.96 13.57
C ALA A 803 -31.47 12.90 13.57
N GLY A 804 -30.42 12.57 12.81
CA GLY A 804 -29.20 13.37 12.74
C GLY A 804 -29.41 14.70 12.02
N LEU A 805 -30.22 14.70 10.95
CA LEU A 805 -30.54 15.89 10.17
C LEU A 805 -31.83 16.60 10.62
N SER A 806 -32.61 15.97 11.50
CA SER A 806 -33.95 16.44 11.92
C SER A 806 -34.88 16.74 10.73
N ARG A 807 -34.92 15.84 9.75
CA ARG A 807 -35.68 16.00 8.49
C ARG A 807 -36.37 14.71 8.07
N TRP A 808 -37.46 14.85 7.30
CA TRP A 808 -38.22 13.72 6.77
C TRP A 808 -37.73 13.29 5.39
N TYR A 809 -37.52 11.99 5.22
CA TYR A 809 -37.56 11.33 3.92
C TYR A 809 -38.99 11.18 3.44
N PHE A 810 -39.19 11.30 2.14
CA PHE A 810 -40.50 11.18 1.52
C PHE A 810 -40.42 10.46 0.18
N TRP A 811 -41.40 9.59 -0.07
CA TRP A 811 -41.58 8.93 -1.35
C TRP A 811 -43.06 8.74 -1.65
N ALA A 812 -43.46 8.91 -2.92
CA ALA A 812 -44.82 8.65 -3.35
C ALA A 812 -44.82 8.06 -4.77
N PRO A 813 -45.47 6.91 -5.01
CA PRO A 813 -45.43 6.25 -6.31
C PRO A 813 -46.04 7.12 -7.41
N HIS A 814 -47.11 7.87 -7.11
CA HIS A 814 -47.75 8.74 -8.10
C HIS A 814 -46.82 9.89 -8.56
N LEU A 815 -45.98 10.43 -7.67
CA LEU A 815 -45.03 11.49 -8.01
C LEU A 815 -43.85 10.94 -8.81
N VAL A 816 -43.41 9.71 -8.50
CA VAL A 816 -42.39 9.02 -9.30
C VAL A 816 -42.89 8.81 -10.72
N ASN A 817 -44.08 8.23 -10.87
CA ASN A 817 -44.66 7.91 -12.18
C ASN A 817 -44.87 9.15 -13.07
N ASN A 818 -45.13 10.30 -12.46
CA ASN A 818 -45.32 11.57 -13.18
C ASN A 818 -44.05 12.45 -13.23
N GLY A 819 -42.89 11.95 -12.77
CA GLY A 819 -41.63 12.70 -12.75
C GLY A 819 -41.57 13.89 -11.80
N GLY A 820 -42.53 14.03 -10.88
CA GLY A 820 -42.69 15.19 -9.99
C GLY A 820 -42.02 15.08 -8.61
N LEU A 821 -41.42 13.92 -8.27
CA LEU A 821 -40.92 13.65 -6.91
C LEU A 821 -39.83 14.65 -6.49
N ALA A 822 -38.79 14.86 -7.32
CA ALA A 822 -37.67 15.74 -6.99
C ALA A 822 -38.12 17.19 -6.72
N THR A 823 -39.03 17.72 -7.54
CA THR A 823 -39.61 19.05 -7.35
C THR A 823 -40.40 19.15 -6.04
N TYR A 824 -41.19 18.13 -5.73
CA TYR A 824 -41.96 18.10 -4.48
C TYR A 824 -41.05 18.08 -3.25
N LEU A 825 -40.02 17.22 -3.25
CA LEU A 825 -39.04 17.12 -2.17
C LEU A 825 -38.35 18.47 -1.90
N ALA A 826 -37.86 19.12 -2.95
CA ALA A 826 -37.24 20.43 -2.85
C ALA A 826 -38.22 21.48 -2.27
N SER A 827 -39.48 21.48 -2.71
CA SER A 827 -40.48 22.45 -2.25
C SER A 827 -40.86 22.32 -0.77
N LYS A 828 -40.68 21.13 -0.19
CA LYS A 828 -41.02 20.82 1.21
C LYS A 828 -39.81 20.66 2.11
N ASN A 829 -38.61 20.84 1.58
CA ASN A 829 -37.35 20.57 2.26
C ASN A 829 -37.24 19.13 2.79
N TYR A 830 -37.85 18.17 2.09
CA TYR A 830 -37.75 16.74 2.39
C TYR A 830 -36.49 16.15 1.77
N LEU A 831 -36.10 14.99 2.29
CA LEU A 831 -34.96 14.21 1.82
C LEU A 831 -35.42 13.16 0.81
N ASP A 832 -34.58 12.92 -0.21
CA ASP A 832 -34.76 11.80 -1.13
C ASP A 832 -34.13 10.55 -0.52
N PHE A 833 -34.81 9.41 -0.63
CA PHE A 833 -34.26 8.13 -0.21
C PHE A 833 -33.00 7.78 -1.01
N ALA A 834 -32.89 8.20 -2.28
CA ALA A 834 -31.76 7.84 -3.14
C ALA A 834 -30.45 8.61 -2.88
N THR A 835 -30.47 9.68 -2.08
CA THR A 835 -29.32 10.62 -1.94
C THR A 835 -28.70 10.63 -0.54
N LEU A 836 -28.79 9.50 0.16
CA LEU A 836 -28.46 9.38 1.58
C LEU A 836 -26.94 9.19 1.82
N PRO A 837 -26.27 10.05 2.62
CA PRO A 837 -24.84 9.89 2.92
C PRO A 837 -24.50 8.61 3.70
N THR A 838 -25.44 8.09 4.49
CA THR A 838 -25.29 6.88 5.31
C THR A 838 -25.92 5.63 4.68
N ASN A 839 -26.55 5.78 3.50
CA ASN A 839 -27.27 4.72 2.80
C ASN A 839 -27.28 5.02 1.28
N PRO A 840 -26.14 4.79 0.60
CA PRO A 840 -25.94 5.18 -0.79
C PRO A 840 -26.82 4.38 -1.79
N THR A 841 -27.46 3.30 -1.33
CA THR A 841 -28.38 2.47 -2.13
C THR A 841 -29.82 2.96 -2.07
N GLY A 842 -30.16 3.84 -1.13
CA GLY A 842 -31.52 4.36 -0.91
C GLY A 842 -32.54 3.30 -0.50
N THR A 843 -32.07 2.28 0.22
CA THR A 843 -32.84 1.10 0.59
C THR A 843 -33.34 1.17 2.03
N LEU A 844 -34.52 0.64 2.32
CA LEU A 844 -35.10 0.62 3.66
C LEU A 844 -34.46 -0.51 4.48
N SER A 845 -33.76 -0.18 5.56
CA SER A 845 -33.18 -1.21 6.44
C SER A 845 -34.28 -1.94 7.24
N PRO A 846 -34.16 -3.26 7.49
CA PRO A 846 -35.12 -4.04 8.28
C PRO A 846 -35.33 -3.58 9.73
N VAL A 847 -34.48 -2.69 10.25
CA VAL A 847 -34.55 -2.16 11.62
C VAL A 847 -34.86 -0.67 11.68
N THR A 848 -34.93 0.00 10.54
CA THR A 848 -35.31 1.42 10.49
C THR A 848 -36.82 1.47 10.44
N GLY A 849 -37.42 2.22 11.38
CA GLY A 849 -38.86 2.47 11.33
C GLY A 849 -39.21 3.43 10.18
N PHE A 850 -40.32 3.18 9.52
CA PHE A 850 -40.89 4.08 8.52
C PHE A 850 -42.41 4.00 8.53
N TRP A 851 -43.04 5.01 7.96
CA TRP A 851 -44.47 5.14 7.84
C TRP A 851 -44.90 4.91 6.42
N VAL A 852 -45.99 4.16 6.26
CA VAL A 852 -46.68 4.03 4.98
C VAL A 852 -48.14 4.37 5.14
N SER A 853 -48.70 5.01 4.11
CA SER A 853 -50.13 5.26 4.02
C SER A 853 -50.73 4.38 2.92
N MET A 854 -51.72 3.56 3.28
CA MET A 854 -52.50 2.74 2.37
C MET A 854 -53.79 3.47 1.96
N PRO A 855 -54.23 3.34 0.69
CA PRO A 855 -55.48 3.91 0.21
C PRO A 855 -56.74 3.25 0.78
#